data_AF-A0A8T0D216-F1
#
_entry.id   AF-A0A8T0D216-F1
#
_cell.length_a   1.000
_cell.length_b   1.000
_cell.length_c   1.000
_cell.angle_alpha   90.00
_cell.angle_beta   90.00
_cell.angle_gamma   90.00
#
_symmetry.space_group_name_H-M   'P 1'
#
loop_
_entity.id
_entity.type
_entity.pdbx_description
1 polymer ?
#
loop_
_entity_poly.entity_id
_entity_poly.type
_entity_poly.pdbx_seq_one_letter_code
_entity_poly.pdbx_strand_id
1 'polypeptide(L)'
;MDVCVSDGVVASGVQQLLLRKKLKSDFQLVIVTNCEAVMRSPEAHMASLRELVKLFESSKIMSLKETRVILVASLCVVFKDILPSYHIRNLTEPEKSQQMKKETKKLRFFEENLLVNYRKYTDVLHTILSGITSAGKSARGAKCCKVDWNTVDRVTALRAACQLLEAHPRFNFSEELIQSVLPYLNDASEKLSSIVFTTFKNIFANDREGEASLSICKAIHAFWRKMSYRLRPAVAQVLSLVPIKEVADPNGDGGSKPDRKLLSRRERKKDKLERKHEKQMSETQAAKSREERSKLNTLILNEILFVYFKLLKTTDNSQLLSAVLEGLSVYSSLINVVYVESLLSILSRLITHKSTGLYDGLNCVNTALNILNHRGSTFALETDPTRFYNHLYAMLGRMAGLRAVSSGTDLSKSNLSTLSAAYARSNTPAARAVTDYIHRATITKQSHPSDGAADDDVTIKQSAERITLMECERLTDVMLSCLNSLLIRRRRDVSVNRVLAFVKRLTGAALAMSEPSCTGAILVRVIHLLLLFPRCEVLFDSETEIGGAYRPDVDDPELCLPASACLWELKLLEKHSSPIIAELARAALLWGHTAHIQGPTEATLKVGKLHLHSANRTVDNLIQLSPMECRIELAKLDAEWSETQSTADHAPHAHRKRSRPSSHCPPEWLITMGKNVGLTEEFLYASCTKRPKLTIR
;
A
#
# COMPACT_ATOMS: atom_id res chain seq x y z
N MET A 1 -36.26 16.04 29.93
CA MET A 1 -37.57 15.40 30.20
C MET A 1 -38.57 16.53 30.41
N ASP A 2 -39.84 16.21 30.64
CA ASP A 2 -40.95 17.14 30.88
C ASP A 2 -41.32 18.05 29.70
N VAL A 3 -42.31 17.56 28.93
CA VAL A 3 -43.19 18.41 28.14
C VAL A 3 -44.47 18.55 28.95
N CYS A 4 -44.63 19.66 29.66
CA CYS A 4 -45.90 19.98 30.31
C CYS A 4 -46.97 20.15 29.23
N VAL A 5 -47.90 19.20 29.17
CA VAL A 5 -49.24 19.46 28.64
C VAL A 5 -49.94 20.37 29.65
N SER A 6 -50.78 21.28 29.17
CA SER A 6 -51.39 22.36 29.96
C SER A 6 -52.47 21.92 30.95
N ASP A 7 -52.62 20.61 31.18
CA ASP A 7 -53.53 20.01 32.15
C ASP A 7 -52.76 18.95 32.95
N GLY A 8 -52.97 18.91 34.27
CA GLY A 8 -52.16 18.19 35.26
C GLY A 8 -52.24 16.65 35.24
N VAL A 9 -52.50 16.04 34.08
CA VAL A 9 -52.53 14.58 33.92
C VAL A 9 -51.16 14.11 33.44
N VAL A 10 -50.47 13.33 34.27
CA VAL A 10 -49.22 12.66 33.89
C VAL A 10 -49.53 11.66 32.78
N ALA A 11 -49.24 12.04 31.53
CA ALA A 11 -49.56 11.24 30.36
C ALA A 11 -48.93 9.84 30.47
N SER A 12 -49.71 8.80 30.16
CA SER A 12 -49.25 7.41 30.17
C SER A 12 -48.01 7.24 29.28
N GLY A 13 -47.09 6.33 29.63
CA GLY A 13 -45.86 6.09 28.86
C GLY A 13 -46.12 5.83 27.37
N VAL A 14 -47.27 5.22 27.02
CA VAL A 14 -47.72 5.03 25.64
C VAL A 14 -48.07 6.37 24.96
N GLN A 15 -48.79 7.26 25.65
CA GLN A 15 -49.12 8.60 25.15
C GLN A 15 -47.84 9.44 24.97
N GLN A 16 -46.89 9.37 25.89
CA GLN A 16 -45.60 10.06 25.76
C GLN A 16 -44.79 9.58 24.55
N LEU A 17 -44.76 8.26 24.30
CA LEU A 17 -44.14 7.68 23.10
C LEU A 17 -44.85 8.11 21.81
N LEU A 18 -46.19 8.15 21.79
CA LEU A 18 -46.97 8.60 20.65
C LEU A 18 -46.77 10.10 20.36
N LEU A 19 -46.77 10.95 21.39
CA LEU A 19 -46.46 12.38 21.27
C LEU A 19 -45.04 12.59 20.74
N ARG A 20 -44.06 11.83 21.23
CA ARG A 20 -42.68 11.88 20.72
C ARG A 20 -42.55 11.43 19.27
N LYS A 21 -43.33 10.41 18.85
CA LYS A 21 -43.40 9.97 17.43
C LYS A 21 -44.03 11.04 16.54
N LYS A 22 -45.18 11.62 16.93
CA LYS A 22 -45.83 12.72 16.19
C LYS A 22 -44.87 13.91 16.03
N LEU A 23 -44.34 14.41 17.14
CA LEU A 23 -43.43 15.55 17.16
C LEU A 23 -42.12 15.30 16.38
N LYS A 24 -41.65 14.06 16.27
CA LYS A 24 -40.57 13.67 15.34
C LYS A 24 -41.01 13.82 13.88
N SER A 25 -42.16 13.26 13.50
CA SER A 25 -42.71 13.33 12.15
C SER A 25 -43.02 14.77 11.73
N ASP A 26 -43.57 15.59 12.64
CA ASP A 26 -43.85 17.00 12.40
C ASP A 26 -42.57 17.78 12.08
N PHE A 27 -41.49 17.56 12.85
CA PHE A 27 -40.19 18.17 12.54
C PHE A 27 -39.53 17.61 11.29
N GLN A 28 -39.70 16.32 10.97
CA GLN A 28 -39.23 15.77 9.69
C GLN A 28 -39.94 16.44 8.51
N LEU A 29 -41.25 16.66 8.59
CA LEU A 29 -42.02 17.38 7.57
C LEU A 29 -41.53 18.83 7.41
N VAL A 30 -41.34 19.56 8.52
CA VAL A 30 -40.81 20.94 8.50
C VAL A 30 -39.42 21.02 7.85
N ILE A 31 -38.55 20.02 8.08
CA ILE A 31 -37.24 19.94 7.42
C ILE A 31 -37.42 19.70 5.92
N VAL A 32 -38.19 18.68 5.53
CA VAL A 32 -38.40 18.30 4.12
C VAL A 32 -39.00 19.45 3.32
N THR A 33 -40.08 20.07 3.78
CA THR A 33 -40.76 21.17 3.07
C THR A 33 -39.83 22.38 2.87
N ASN A 34 -39.03 22.73 3.87
CA ASN A 34 -38.06 23.82 3.73
C ASN A 34 -36.89 23.44 2.83
N CYS A 35 -36.37 22.22 2.90
CA CYS A 35 -35.33 21.74 1.98
C CYS A 35 -35.82 21.75 0.52
N GLU A 36 -37.04 21.25 0.25
CA GLU A 36 -37.62 21.26 -1.10
C GLU A 36 -37.79 22.69 -1.65
N ALA A 37 -38.32 23.61 -0.83
CA ALA A 37 -38.49 25.01 -1.23
C ALA A 37 -37.15 25.67 -1.64
N VAL A 38 -36.09 25.46 -0.84
CA VAL A 38 -34.75 25.99 -1.12
C VAL A 38 -34.15 25.34 -2.36
N MET A 39 -34.29 24.02 -2.53
CA MET A 39 -33.81 23.31 -3.73
C MET A 39 -34.53 23.72 -5.02
N ARG A 40 -35.82 24.07 -4.93
CA ARG A 40 -36.63 24.50 -6.08
C ARG A 40 -36.26 25.91 -6.58
N SER A 41 -35.91 26.82 -5.67
CA SER A 41 -35.41 28.16 -6.01
C SER A 41 -34.66 28.76 -4.82
N PRO A 42 -33.32 28.72 -4.80
CA PRO A 42 -32.55 29.18 -3.65
C PRO A 42 -32.63 30.70 -3.48
N GLU A 43 -32.64 31.47 -4.58
CA GLU A 43 -32.73 32.95 -4.54
C GLU A 43 -34.02 33.45 -3.86
N ALA A 44 -35.16 32.80 -4.13
CA ALA A 44 -36.44 33.18 -3.56
C ALA A 44 -36.62 32.70 -2.10
N HIS A 45 -36.12 31.50 -1.77
CA HIS A 45 -36.41 30.83 -0.50
C HIS A 45 -35.30 30.93 0.56
N MET A 46 -34.44 31.96 0.49
CA MET A 46 -33.45 32.22 1.55
C MET A 46 -34.05 32.40 2.96
N ALA A 47 -35.35 32.69 3.07
CA ALA A 47 -36.07 32.66 4.35
C ALA A 47 -36.12 31.24 4.95
N SER A 48 -36.48 30.24 4.16
CA SER A 48 -36.51 28.81 4.54
C SER A 48 -35.12 28.30 4.91
N LEU A 49 -34.06 28.71 4.19
CA LEU A 49 -32.68 28.37 4.58
C LEU A 49 -32.30 28.97 5.94
N ARG A 50 -32.68 30.24 6.20
CA ARG A 50 -32.49 30.86 7.53
C ARG A 50 -33.31 30.15 8.62
N GLU A 51 -34.49 29.63 8.29
CA GLU A 51 -35.33 28.88 9.23
C GLU A 51 -34.70 27.53 9.58
N LEU A 52 -34.27 26.74 8.59
CA LEU A 52 -33.53 25.48 8.78
C LEU A 52 -32.31 25.66 9.70
N VAL A 53 -31.53 26.74 9.50
CA VAL A 53 -30.37 27.03 10.35
C VAL A 53 -30.79 27.50 11.76
N LYS A 54 -31.93 28.19 11.91
CA LYS A 54 -32.51 28.53 13.23
C LYS A 54 -33.04 27.30 13.97
N LEU A 55 -33.35 26.18 13.31
CA LEU A 55 -33.82 24.97 13.99
C LEU A 55 -32.80 24.44 15.03
N PHE A 56 -31.49 24.66 14.81
CA PHE A 56 -30.43 24.37 15.79
C PHE A 56 -30.50 25.24 17.07
N GLU A 57 -31.15 26.40 17.04
CA GLU A 57 -31.37 27.24 18.22
C GLU A 57 -32.54 26.72 19.09
N SER A 58 -33.38 25.81 18.56
CA SER A 58 -34.59 25.32 19.21
C SER A 58 -34.33 24.14 20.15
N SER A 59 -34.64 24.32 21.44
CA SER A 59 -34.41 23.29 22.47
C SER A 59 -35.16 21.97 22.18
N LYS A 60 -36.35 22.04 21.56
CA LYS A 60 -37.17 20.87 21.22
C LYS A 60 -36.46 19.94 20.22
N ILE A 61 -35.96 20.47 19.11
CA ILE A 61 -35.22 19.68 18.10
C ILE A 61 -33.88 19.21 18.68
N MET A 62 -33.20 20.06 19.44
CA MET A 62 -31.93 19.71 20.09
C MET A 62 -32.06 18.56 21.11
N SER A 63 -33.26 18.28 21.64
CA SER A 63 -33.51 17.10 22.50
C SER A 63 -33.63 15.78 21.74
N LEU A 64 -33.96 15.80 20.44
CA LEU A 64 -34.27 14.61 19.63
C LEU A 64 -33.08 14.19 18.77
N LYS A 65 -32.32 13.19 19.26
CA LYS A 65 -31.13 12.63 18.61
C LYS A 65 -31.30 12.37 17.10
N GLU A 66 -32.39 11.70 16.72
CA GLU A 66 -32.68 11.34 15.33
C GLU A 66 -32.96 12.56 14.45
N THR A 67 -33.73 13.53 14.95
CA THR A 67 -34.08 14.75 14.21
C THR A 67 -32.85 15.65 13.99
N ARG A 68 -31.92 15.71 14.94
CA ARG A 68 -30.64 16.42 14.77
C ARG A 68 -29.80 15.82 13.64
N VAL A 69 -29.64 14.50 13.64
CA VAL A 69 -28.88 13.76 12.61
C VAL A 69 -29.48 14.01 11.23
N ILE A 70 -30.81 13.97 11.11
CA ILE A 70 -31.53 14.27 9.86
C ILE A 70 -31.33 15.73 9.44
N LEU A 71 -31.41 16.70 10.37
CA LEU A 71 -31.21 18.12 10.05
C LEU A 71 -29.79 18.41 9.55
N VAL A 72 -28.76 17.85 10.21
CA VAL A 72 -27.36 17.98 9.80
C VAL A 72 -27.12 17.39 8.42
N ALA A 73 -27.64 16.18 8.16
CA ALA A 73 -27.50 15.51 6.86
C ALA A 73 -28.27 16.23 5.74
N SER A 74 -29.49 16.70 6.02
CA SER A 74 -30.32 17.40 5.02
C SER A 74 -29.70 18.74 4.62
N LEU A 75 -29.19 19.50 5.59
CA LEU A 75 -28.46 20.74 5.30
C LEU A 75 -27.15 20.50 4.53
N CYS A 76 -26.46 19.36 4.76
CA CYS A 76 -25.28 19.00 3.98
C CYS A 76 -25.61 18.86 2.49
N VAL A 77 -26.70 18.18 2.15
CA VAL A 77 -27.15 17.99 0.76
C VAL A 77 -27.57 19.34 0.15
N VAL A 78 -28.38 20.12 0.87
CA VAL A 78 -28.82 21.46 0.42
C VAL A 78 -27.63 22.38 0.15
N PHE A 79 -26.61 22.42 1.02
CA PHE A 79 -25.41 23.21 0.75
C PHE A 79 -24.56 22.64 -0.40
N LYS A 80 -24.42 21.31 -0.49
CA LYS A 80 -23.68 20.67 -1.60
C LYS A 80 -24.17 21.13 -2.97
N ASP A 81 -25.49 21.27 -3.14
CA ASP A 81 -26.10 21.56 -4.44
C ASP A 81 -26.25 23.08 -4.72
N ILE A 82 -26.24 23.94 -3.69
CA ILE A 82 -26.43 25.40 -3.81
C ILE A 82 -25.11 26.18 -3.82
N LEU A 83 -24.05 25.62 -3.25
CA LEU A 83 -22.76 26.33 -3.16
C LEU A 83 -22.16 26.55 -4.56
N PRO A 84 -21.72 27.78 -4.89
CA PRO A 84 -21.08 28.07 -6.16
C PRO A 84 -19.62 27.59 -6.17
N SER A 85 -19.11 27.24 -7.36
CA SER A 85 -17.71 26.81 -7.56
C SER A 85 -16.67 27.93 -7.45
N TYR A 86 -17.10 29.18 -7.21
CA TYR A 86 -16.25 30.36 -7.04
C TYR A 86 -16.24 30.84 -5.59
N HIS A 87 -15.10 31.39 -5.16
CA HIS A 87 -14.94 31.94 -3.81
C HIS A 87 -15.63 33.30 -3.68
N ILE A 88 -16.53 33.45 -2.71
CA ILE A 88 -17.26 34.70 -2.49
C ILE A 88 -16.39 35.65 -1.64
N ARG A 89 -16.05 36.82 -2.17
CA ARG A 89 -15.27 37.84 -1.44
C ARG A 89 -16.18 38.69 -0.54
N ASN A 90 -15.79 38.88 0.71
CA ASN A 90 -16.40 39.88 1.58
C ASN A 90 -16.10 41.29 1.06
N LEU A 91 -17.15 42.09 0.82
CA LEU A 91 -17.04 43.48 0.39
C LEU A 91 -16.60 44.39 1.55
N THR A 92 -15.74 45.36 1.24
CA THR A 92 -15.34 46.43 2.16
C THR A 92 -16.48 47.44 2.36
N GLU A 93 -16.46 48.17 3.47
CA GLU A 93 -17.49 49.17 3.81
C GLU A 93 -17.78 50.21 2.70
N PRO A 94 -16.79 50.81 2.00
CA PRO A 94 -17.07 51.69 0.86
C PRO A 94 -17.67 50.97 -0.36
N GLU A 95 -17.38 49.68 -0.57
CA GLU A 95 -18.00 48.88 -1.64
C GLU A 95 -19.47 48.50 -1.34
N LYS A 96 -19.88 48.55 -0.07
CA LYS A 96 -21.26 48.30 0.39
C LYS A 96 -22.17 49.53 0.25
N SER A 97 -21.64 50.75 0.39
CA SER A 97 -22.41 52.00 0.27
C SER A 97 -22.64 52.45 -1.18
N GLN A 98 -21.89 51.91 -2.14
CA GLN A 98 -22.02 52.23 -3.56
C GLN A 98 -23.41 51.87 -4.12
N GLN A 99 -24.04 52.80 -4.85
CA GLN A 99 -25.31 52.54 -5.54
C GLN A 99 -25.13 51.54 -6.70
N MET A 100 -26.12 50.68 -6.90
CA MET A 100 -26.05 49.54 -7.83
C MET A 100 -27.36 49.31 -8.59
N LYS A 101 -27.24 48.65 -9.74
CA LYS A 101 -28.38 48.06 -10.46
C LYS A 101 -29.13 47.06 -9.58
N LYS A 102 -30.46 46.99 -9.77
CA LYS A 102 -31.39 46.16 -8.97
C LYS A 102 -31.00 44.68 -8.93
N GLU A 103 -30.52 44.14 -10.04
CA GLU A 103 -30.08 42.73 -10.17
C GLU A 103 -28.78 42.47 -9.39
N THR A 104 -27.77 43.31 -9.56
CA THR A 104 -26.51 43.23 -8.79
C THR A 104 -26.77 43.31 -7.28
N LYS A 105 -27.74 44.14 -6.85
CA LYS A 105 -28.15 44.24 -5.44
C LYS A 105 -28.85 42.97 -4.93
N LYS A 106 -29.67 42.30 -5.76
CA LYS A 106 -30.29 41.00 -5.42
C LYS A 106 -29.23 39.91 -5.24
N LEU A 107 -28.32 39.78 -6.21
CA LEU A 107 -27.26 38.77 -6.19
C LEU A 107 -26.34 38.94 -4.96
N ARG A 108 -25.89 40.15 -4.67
CA ARG A 108 -25.10 40.43 -3.44
C ARG A 108 -25.86 40.09 -2.15
N PHE A 109 -27.16 40.39 -2.09
CA PHE A 109 -27.98 40.04 -0.92
C PHE A 109 -28.13 38.52 -0.77
N PHE A 110 -28.24 37.77 -1.87
CA PHE A 110 -28.23 36.31 -1.86
C PHE A 110 -26.89 35.77 -1.34
N GLU A 111 -25.77 36.20 -1.92
CA GLU A 111 -24.42 35.77 -1.53
C GLU A 111 -24.09 36.06 -0.06
N GLU A 112 -24.41 37.25 0.45
CA GLU A 112 -24.18 37.61 1.85
C GLU A 112 -25.03 36.76 2.81
N ASN A 113 -26.29 36.48 2.47
CA ASN A 113 -27.12 35.56 3.26
C ASN A 113 -26.63 34.11 3.17
N LEU A 114 -26.14 33.66 2.01
CA LEU A 114 -25.61 32.31 1.81
C LEU A 114 -24.38 32.10 2.67
N LEU A 115 -23.39 33.01 2.61
CA LEU A 115 -22.20 32.97 3.47
C LEU A 115 -22.55 33.00 4.96
N VAL A 116 -23.47 33.87 5.39
CA VAL A 116 -23.87 33.98 6.80
C VAL A 116 -24.57 32.72 7.31
N ASN A 117 -25.34 32.02 6.46
CA ASN A 117 -25.98 30.77 6.84
C ASN A 117 -25.03 29.58 6.79
N TYR A 118 -24.17 29.52 5.76
CA TYR A 118 -23.14 28.50 5.64
C TYR A 118 -22.16 28.55 6.80
N ARG A 119 -21.67 29.75 7.18
CA ARG A 119 -20.79 29.92 8.34
C ARG A 119 -21.42 29.43 9.66
N LYS A 120 -22.70 29.70 9.90
CA LYS A 120 -23.40 29.16 11.08
C LYS A 120 -23.45 27.63 11.05
N TYR A 121 -23.57 27.03 9.86
CA TYR A 121 -23.59 25.59 9.70
C TYR A 121 -22.20 24.97 9.91
N THR A 122 -21.13 25.58 9.40
CA THR A 122 -19.74 25.15 9.69
C THR A 122 -19.40 25.32 11.18
N ASP A 123 -19.84 26.41 11.83
CA ASP A 123 -19.72 26.62 13.28
C ASP A 123 -20.43 25.49 14.07
N VAL A 124 -21.61 25.03 13.62
CA VAL A 124 -22.35 23.91 14.23
C VAL A 124 -21.61 22.59 14.00
N LEU A 125 -21.13 22.30 12.79
CA LEU A 125 -20.33 21.10 12.51
C LEU A 125 -19.07 21.06 13.40
N HIS A 126 -18.34 22.17 13.50
CA HIS A 126 -17.18 22.28 14.40
C HIS A 126 -17.61 22.04 15.85
N THR A 127 -18.73 22.59 16.33
CA THR A 127 -19.20 22.40 17.71
C THR A 127 -19.49 20.92 18.03
N ILE A 128 -20.10 20.19 17.08
CA ILE A 128 -20.36 18.74 17.21
C ILE A 128 -19.05 17.95 17.22
N LEU A 129 -18.09 18.35 16.38
CA LEU A 129 -16.82 17.65 16.18
C LEU A 129 -15.79 17.91 17.29
N SER A 130 -15.63 19.14 17.77
CA SER A 130 -14.63 19.45 18.80
C SER A 130 -15.10 19.04 20.20
N GLY A 131 -16.40 19.08 20.48
CA GLY A 131 -16.98 18.91 21.82
C GLY A 131 -16.57 19.98 22.84
N ILE A 132 -15.64 20.87 22.46
CA ILE A 132 -15.04 21.95 23.25
C ILE A 132 -15.12 23.22 22.42
N THR A 133 -15.55 24.31 23.05
CA THR A 133 -15.82 25.59 22.39
C THR A 133 -14.55 26.31 21.94
N SER A 134 -14.59 26.87 20.74
CA SER A 134 -13.95 28.17 20.48
C SER A 134 -14.70 29.22 21.31
N ALA A 135 -14.23 29.46 22.54
CA ALA A 135 -14.85 30.36 23.50
C ALA A 135 -14.64 31.83 23.07
N GLY A 136 -15.43 32.28 22.10
CA GLY A 136 -15.43 33.66 21.64
C GLY A 136 -16.23 33.88 20.35
N LYS A 137 -17.27 34.73 20.46
CA LYS A 137 -18.01 35.45 19.38
C LYS A 137 -19.46 35.06 19.06
N SER A 138 -20.12 34.07 19.71
CA SER A 138 -21.59 33.93 19.54
C SER A 138 -22.34 33.26 20.70
N ALA A 139 -23.47 33.86 21.09
CA ALA A 139 -24.44 33.29 22.03
C ALA A 139 -25.08 31.96 21.55
N ARG A 140 -24.98 31.62 20.25
CA ARG A 140 -25.49 30.36 19.69
C ARG A 140 -24.70 29.14 20.15
N GLY A 141 -23.37 29.27 20.21
CA GLY A 141 -22.49 28.20 20.70
C GLY A 141 -22.96 27.71 22.06
N ALA A 142 -23.16 28.64 23.00
CA ALA A 142 -23.58 28.38 24.38
C ALA A 142 -24.86 27.54 24.56
N LYS A 143 -25.76 27.44 23.55
CA LYS A 143 -26.91 26.51 23.59
C LYS A 143 -26.58 25.13 23.02
N CYS A 144 -25.85 25.06 21.90
CA CYS A 144 -25.33 23.79 21.37
C CYS A 144 -24.30 23.12 22.30
N CYS A 145 -23.67 23.89 23.20
CA CYS A 145 -22.77 23.36 24.24
C CYS A 145 -23.47 22.52 25.32
N LYS A 146 -24.77 22.71 25.55
CA LYS A 146 -25.51 22.04 26.65
C LYS A 146 -26.08 20.67 26.25
N VAL A 147 -25.66 20.11 25.13
CA VAL A 147 -26.22 18.90 24.54
C VAL A 147 -25.14 17.82 24.46
N ASP A 148 -25.42 16.65 25.01
CA ASP A 148 -24.55 15.48 24.91
C ASP A 148 -24.55 14.94 23.47
N TRP A 149 -23.53 15.31 22.72
CA TRP A 149 -23.28 14.89 21.35
C TRP A 149 -22.81 13.43 21.31
N ASN A 150 -23.67 12.56 20.81
CA ASN A 150 -23.45 11.11 20.75
C ASN A 150 -22.48 10.77 19.62
N THR A 151 -21.93 9.56 19.66
CA THR A 151 -21.09 9.00 18.57
C THR A 151 -21.77 9.11 17.20
N VAL A 152 -23.08 8.86 17.11
CA VAL A 152 -23.87 8.98 15.87
C VAL A 152 -23.96 10.43 15.37
N ASP A 153 -24.14 11.40 16.28
CA ASP A 153 -24.14 12.82 15.91
C ASP A 153 -22.76 13.22 15.32
N ARG A 154 -21.66 12.77 15.96
CA ARG A 154 -20.29 13.03 15.50
C ARG A 154 -19.96 12.36 14.16
N VAL A 155 -20.31 11.09 13.97
CA VAL A 155 -20.15 10.38 12.68
C VAL A 155 -20.91 11.10 11.57
N THR A 156 -22.12 11.61 11.85
CA THR A 156 -22.93 12.33 10.86
C THR A 156 -22.32 13.68 10.52
N ALA A 157 -21.89 14.46 11.52
CA ALA A 157 -21.22 15.74 11.29
C ALA A 157 -19.87 15.56 10.56
N LEU A 158 -19.11 14.51 10.88
CA LEU A 158 -17.85 14.19 10.20
C LEU A 158 -18.09 13.86 8.72
N ARG A 159 -19.08 13.00 8.42
CA ARG A 159 -19.48 12.69 7.04
C ARG A 159 -19.97 13.92 6.29
N ALA A 160 -20.75 14.79 6.92
CA ALA A 160 -21.22 16.03 6.32
C ALA A 160 -20.06 16.97 5.96
N ALA A 161 -19.15 17.22 6.91
CA ALA A 161 -17.95 18.02 6.68
C ALA A 161 -17.08 17.44 5.53
N CYS A 162 -16.91 16.11 5.51
CA CYS A 162 -16.17 15.42 4.46
C CYS A 162 -16.85 15.56 3.08
N GLN A 163 -18.16 15.33 2.97
CA GLN A 163 -18.91 15.45 1.71
C GLN A 163 -18.91 16.88 1.14
N LEU A 164 -18.90 17.90 2.00
CA LEU A 164 -18.77 19.30 1.57
C LEU A 164 -17.36 19.59 1.04
N LEU A 165 -16.32 19.06 1.71
CA LEU A 165 -14.94 19.17 1.24
C LEU A 165 -14.68 18.43 -0.08
N GLU A 166 -15.33 17.27 -0.30
CA GLU A 166 -15.26 16.56 -1.60
C GLU A 166 -15.95 17.33 -2.72
N ALA A 167 -17.10 17.98 -2.43
CA ALA A 167 -17.87 18.69 -3.43
C ALA A 167 -17.29 20.07 -3.78
N HIS A 168 -16.85 20.83 -2.77
CA HIS A 168 -16.40 22.22 -2.93
C HIS A 168 -15.08 22.50 -2.15
N PRO A 169 -13.93 21.93 -2.55
CA PRO A 169 -12.68 22.02 -1.78
C PRO A 169 -12.16 23.46 -1.57
N ARG A 170 -12.44 24.36 -2.53
CA ARG A 170 -11.96 25.77 -2.54
C ARG A 170 -12.97 26.78 -2.02
N PHE A 171 -14.17 26.36 -1.60
CA PHE A 171 -15.17 27.30 -1.13
C PHE A 171 -14.77 27.91 0.23
N ASN A 172 -15.35 29.07 0.57
CA ASN A 172 -15.11 29.77 1.82
C ASN A 172 -15.16 28.83 3.04
N PHE A 173 -14.30 29.07 4.05
CA PHE A 173 -14.18 28.28 5.29
C PHE A 173 -13.70 26.82 5.10
N SER A 174 -13.20 26.41 3.92
CA SER A 174 -12.63 25.08 3.72
C SER A 174 -11.45 24.77 4.66
N GLU A 175 -10.59 25.75 4.95
CA GLU A 175 -9.48 25.59 5.91
C GLU A 175 -9.95 25.29 7.33
N GLU A 176 -11.04 25.93 7.79
CA GLU A 176 -11.65 25.68 9.11
C GLU A 176 -12.24 24.27 9.16
N LEU A 177 -12.90 23.83 8.09
CA LEU A 177 -13.41 22.46 7.96
C LEU A 177 -12.27 21.43 7.99
N ILE A 178 -11.19 21.62 7.21
CA ILE A 178 -10.01 20.75 7.23
C ILE A 178 -9.43 20.66 8.65
N GLN A 179 -9.25 21.79 9.34
CA GLN A 179 -8.75 21.83 10.71
C GLN A 179 -9.68 21.10 11.71
N SER A 180 -11.00 21.15 11.51
CA SER A 180 -11.97 20.43 12.35
C SER A 180 -11.98 18.91 12.14
N VAL A 181 -11.64 18.46 10.92
CA VAL A 181 -11.67 17.06 10.50
C VAL A 181 -10.34 16.34 10.83
N LEU A 182 -9.20 17.03 10.72
CA LEU A 182 -7.86 16.46 10.94
C LEU A 182 -7.65 15.69 12.26
N PRO A 183 -8.17 16.12 13.43
CA PRO A 183 -8.03 15.37 14.68
C PRO A 183 -8.56 13.93 14.60
N TYR A 184 -9.61 13.69 13.82
CA TYR A 184 -10.24 12.39 13.65
C TYR A 184 -9.41 11.40 12.82
N LEU A 185 -8.45 11.89 12.02
CA LEU A 185 -7.51 11.03 11.32
C LEU A 185 -6.54 10.34 12.29
N ASN A 186 -6.23 10.98 13.43
CA ASN A 186 -5.35 10.45 14.49
C ASN A 186 -6.12 9.77 15.65
N ASP A 187 -7.44 9.63 15.54
CA ASP A 187 -8.29 9.07 16.60
C ASP A 187 -8.14 7.54 16.74
N ALA A 188 -8.56 7.02 17.90
CA ALA A 188 -8.65 5.60 18.20
C ALA A 188 -9.56 4.82 17.25
N SER A 189 -10.66 5.43 16.81
CA SER A 189 -11.70 4.77 16.01
C SER A 189 -11.29 4.66 14.54
N GLU A 190 -10.95 3.45 14.10
CA GLU A 190 -10.68 3.13 12.69
C GLU A 190 -11.84 3.57 11.77
N LYS A 191 -13.10 3.44 12.23
CA LYS A 191 -14.29 3.87 11.48
C LYS A 191 -14.39 5.38 11.26
N LEU A 192 -13.76 6.20 12.10
CA LEU A 192 -13.71 7.66 11.93
C LEU A 192 -12.50 8.04 11.07
N SER A 193 -11.34 7.46 11.37
CA SER A 193 -10.11 7.66 10.59
C SER A 193 -10.29 7.26 9.12
N SER A 194 -10.98 6.14 8.84
CA SER A 194 -11.23 5.65 7.47
C SER A 194 -12.11 6.58 6.63
N ILE A 195 -13.06 7.28 7.25
CA ILE A 195 -13.91 8.27 6.56
C ILE A 195 -13.03 9.44 6.10
N VAL A 196 -12.21 9.99 7.00
CA VAL A 196 -11.30 11.10 6.69
C VAL A 196 -10.24 10.69 5.67
N PHE A 197 -9.66 9.50 5.83
CA PHE A 197 -8.67 8.94 4.91
C PHE A 197 -9.21 8.80 3.49
N THR A 198 -10.42 8.24 3.35
CA THR A 198 -11.10 8.09 2.04
C THR A 198 -11.41 9.46 1.43
N THR A 199 -11.84 10.42 2.25
CA THR A 199 -12.14 11.79 1.82
C THR A 199 -10.91 12.49 1.26
N PHE A 200 -9.78 12.48 1.97
CA PHE A 200 -8.54 13.09 1.47
C PHE A 200 -7.99 12.36 0.24
N LYS A 201 -8.09 11.02 0.19
CA LYS A 201 -7.77 10.24 -1.02
C LYS A 201 -8.58 10.69 -2.24
N ASN A 202 -9.88 10.91 -2.07
CA ASN A 202 -10.78 11.37 -3.15
C ASN A 202 -10.44 12.81 -3.57
N ILE A 203 -10.17 13.70 -2.62
CA ILE A 203 -9.77 15.09 -2.92
C ILE A 203 -8.46 15.12 -3.70
N PHE A 204 -7.41 14.41 -3.27
CA PHE A 204 -6.13 14.35 -3.98
C PHE A 204 -6.23 13.73 -5.38
N ALA A 205 -7.14 12.78 -5.60
CA ALA A 205 -7.38 12.20 -6.92
C ALA A 205 -8.11 13.16 -7.88
N ASN A 206 -8.99 14.02 -7.35
CA ASN A 206 -9.80 14.95 -8.13
C ASN A 206 -9.16 16.33 -8.32
N ASP A 207 -8.20 16.72 -7.48
CA ASP A 207 -7.53 18.03 -7.53
C ASP A 207 -6.62 18.17 -8.78
N ARG A 208 -7.05 19.05 -9.70
CA ARG A 208 -6.33 19.34 -10.95
C ARG A 208 -5.38 20.53 -10.86
N GLU A 209 -5.55 21.39 -9.86
CA GLU A 209 -4.79 22.64 -9.71
C GLU A 209 -3.71 22.50 -8.64
N GLY A 210 -3.99 21.76 -7.56
CA GLY A 210 -3.08 21.52 -6.43
C GLY A 210 -3.33 22.42 -5.23
N GLU A 211 -4.20 23.43 -5.34
CA GLU A 211 -4.47 24.40 -4.26
C GLU A 211 -5.10 23.73 -3.03
N ALA A 212 -6.11 22.87 -3.23
CA ALA A 212 -6.78 22.16 -2.15
C ALA A 212 -5.81 21.17 -1.47
N SER A 213 -5.01 20.47 -2.27
CA SER A 213 -3.95 19.59 -1.79
C SER A 213 -2.91 20.34 -0.94
N LEU A 214 -2.52 21.56 -1.37
CA LEU A 214 -1.57 22.40 -0.62
C LEU A 214 -2.13 22.87 0.73
N SER A 215 -3.39 23.33 0.79
CA SER A 215 -3.99 23.72 2.07
C SER A 215 -4.18 22.53 3.01
N ILE A 216 -4.50 21.33 2.51
CA ILE A 216 -4.53 20.10 3.32
C ILE A 216 -3.14 19.77 3.86
N CYS A 217 -2.09 19.77 3.02
CA CYS A 217 -0.71 19.49 3.47
C CYS A 217 -0.21 20.50 4.52
N LYS A 218 -0.48 21.80 4.33
CA LYS A 218 -0.15 22.85 5.32
C LYS A 218 -0.89 22.65 6.65
N ALA A 219 -2.18 22.29 6.59
CA ALA A 219 -2.96 22.02 7.79
C ALA A 219 -2.47 20.76 8.54
N ILE A 220 -2.07 19.71 7.80
CA ILE A 220 -1.42 18.51 8.36
C ILE A 220 -0.10 18.88 9.05
N HIS A 221 0.78 19.66 8.41
CA HIS A 221 2.04 20.13 9.01
C HIS A 221 1.79 20.95 10.29
N ALA A 222 0.83 21.89 10.27
CA ALA A 222 0.45 22.64 11.47
C ALA A 222 -0.06 21.73 12.61
N PHE A 223 -0.88 20.72 12.28
CA PHE A 223 -1.38 19.73 13.23
C PHE A 223 -0.26 18.87 13.84
N TRP A 224 0.73 18.46 13.05
CA TRP A 224 1.85 17.62 13.52
C TRP A 224 2.75 18.38 14.51
N ARG A 225 3.02 19.67 14.24
CA ARG A 225 3.73 20.56 15.16
C ARG A 225 3.01 20.66 16.51
N LYS A 226 1.67 20.78 16.50
CA LYS A 226 0.84 20.83 17.71
C LYS A 226 0.84 19.51 18.49
N MET A 227 0.86 18.36 17.80
CA MET A 227 0.84 17.02 18.40
C MET A 227 2.23 16.48 18.81
N SER A 228 3.29 17.30 18.79
CA SER A 228 4.66 16.90 19.12
C SER A 228 5.16 15.65 18.36
N TYR A 229 4.66 15.45 17.13
CA TYR A 229 4.99 14.31 16.26
C TYR A 229 4.58 12.91 16.79
N ARG A 230 3.71 12.83 17.81
CA ARG A 230 3.12 11.56 18.31
C ARG A 230 1.85 11.21 17.52
N LEU A 231 2.02 10.47 16.42
CA LEU A 231 0.99 10.29 15.40
C LEU A 231 0.85 8.83 14.96
N ARG A 232 -0.33 8.48 14.45
CA ARG A 232 -0.63 7.17 13.85
C ARG A 232 -0.10 7.06 12.41
N PRO A 233 0.29 5.86 11.94
CA PRO A 233 0.79 5.64 10.57
C PRO A 233 -0.17 6.15 9.48
N ALA A 234 -1.48 6.03 9.69
CA ALA A 234 -2.52 6.50 8.77
C ALA A 234 -2.36 7.98 8.37
N VAL A 235 -1.86 8.85 9.26
CA VAL A 235 -1.66 10.27 8.98
C VAL A 235 -0.51 10.49 7.99
N ALA A 236 0.55 9.69 8.09
CA ALA A 236 1.67 9.71 7.13
C ALA A 236 1.27 9.07 5.79
N GLN A 237 0.50 7.98 5.81
CA GLN A 237 -0.02 7.32 4.61
C GLN A 237 -0.94 8.24 3.79
N VAL A 238 -1.71 9.15 4.39
CA VAL A 238 -2.47 10.16 3.62
C VAL A 238 -1.55 11.01 2.75
N LEU A 239 -0.37 11.39 3.24
CA LEU A 239 0.58 12.22 2.49
C LEU A 239 1.25 11.47 1.33
N SER A 240 1.29 10.13 1.32
CA SER A 240 1.82 9.35 0.19
C SER A 240 0.83 9.22 -0.98
N LEU A 241 -0.43 9.59 -0.79
CA LEU A 241 -1.49 9.49 -1.80
C LEU A 241 -1.55 10.70 -2.76
N VAL A 242 -0.77 11.76 -2.51
CA VAL A 242 -0.80 12.98 -3.33
C VAL A 242 -0.11 12.70 -4.68
N PRO A 243 -0.80 12.81 -5.83
CA PRO A 243 -0.27 12.39 -7.13
C PRO A 243 0.64 13.47 -7.76
N ILE A 244 1.84 13.62 -7.21
CA ILE A 244 2.88 14.51 -7.76
C ILE A 244 3.65 13.74 -8.86
N LYS A 245 3.65 14.28 -10.09
CA LYS A 245 4.34 13.67 -11.25
C LYS A 245 5.46 14.53 -11.84
N GLU A 246 5.30 15.85 -11.78
CA GLU A 246 6.25 16.84 -12.30
C GLU A 246 6.42 17.93 -11.23
N VAL A 247 7.64 18.42 -11.04
CA VAL A 247 8.02 19.47 -10.09
C VAL A 247 8.77 20.54 -10.91
N ALA A 248 8.66 21.81 -10.54
CA ALA A 248 9.33 22.87 -11.30
C ALA A 248 10.86 22.79 -11.15
N ASP A 249 11.56 22.47 -12.24
CA ASP A 249 13.01 22.62 -12.33
C ASP A 249 13.36 24.12 -12.30
N PRO A 250 14.19 24.60 -11.35
CA PRO A 250 14.52 26.02 -11.24
C PRO A 250 15.39 26.55 -12.39
N ASN A 251 15.90 25.68 -13.26
CA ASN A 251 16.82 26.01 -14.36
C ASN A 251 16.23 25.72 -15.77
N GLY A 252 14.94 25.44 -15.89
CA GLY A 252 14.29 25.15 -17.18
C GLY A 252 13.85 26.43 -17.91
N ASP A 253 14.67 26.92 -18.86
CA ASP A 253 14.34 28.12 -19.64
C ASP A 253 13.12 27.91 -20.58
N GLY A 254 12.12 28.78 -20.45
CA GLY A 254 10.80 28.68 -21.08
C GLY A 254 10.76 29.12 -22.55
N GLY A 255 11.61 28.51 -23.40
CA GLY A 255 11.82 28.93 -24.78
C GLY A 255 10.87 28.33 -25.82
N SER A 256 9.63 28.82 -25.95
CA SER A 256 8.89 28.67 -27.23
C SER A 256 7.89 29.81 -27.52
N LYS A 257 8.25 30.69 -28.46
CA LYS A 257 7.34 31.68 -29.05
C LYS A 257 6.69 31.08 -30.30
N PRO A 258 5.35 30.98 -30.40
CA PRO A 258 4.69 30.62 -31.66
C PRO A 258 4.65 31.82 -32.61
N ASP A 259 5.03 31.58 -33.86
CA ASP A 259 5.28 32.63 -34.87
C ASP A 259 3.98 33.17 -35.52
N ARG A 260 4.01 34.43 -35.98
CA ARG A 260 2.84 35.16 -36.50
C ARG A 260 2.78 35.11 -38.03
N LYS A 261 1.62 34.72 -38.60
CA LYS A 261 1.26 35.02 -40.01
C LYS A 261 -0.17 35.55 -40.15
N LEU A 262 -0.33 36.56 -41.02
CA LEU A 262 -1.56 37.32 -41.30
C LEU A 262 -2.23 36.84 -42.61
N LEU A 263 -3.57 36.96 -42.72
CA LEU A 263 -4.30 37.58 -43.85
C LEU A 263 -5.84 37.51 -43.69
N SER A 264 -6.60 38.04 -44.66
CA SER A 264 -8.07 38.29 -44.64
C SER A 264 -8.86 37.32 -45.57
N ARG A 265 -10.19 37.33 -45.80
CA ARG A 265 -11.32 38.31 -45.77
C ARG A 265 -12.62 37.48 -45.55
N ARG A 266 -13.73 37.92 -44.92
CA ARG A 266 -13.93 38.91 -43.85
C ARG A 266 -14.90 38.41 -42.77
N GLU A 267 -15.91 37.59 -43.08
CA GLU A 267 -16.95 37.15 -42.12
C GLU A 267 -16.77 35.71 -41.60
N ARG A 268 -16.51 34.72 -42.49
CA ARG A 268 -15.84 33.45 -42.09
C ARG A 268 -14.47 33.69 -41.41
N LYS A 269 -13.94 34.91 -41.49
CA LYS A 269 -12.74 35.36 -40.77
C LYS A 269 -13.03 35.69 -39.30
N LYS A 270 -14.26 36.10 -38.93
CA LYS A 270 -14.63 36.45 -37.54
C LYS A 270 -14.69 35.20 -36.68
N ASP A 271 -15.53 34.23 -37.01
CA ASP A 271 -15.59 32.93 -36.33
C ASP A 271 -14.23 32.20 -36.33
N LYS A 272 -13.44 32.31 -37.41
CA LYS A 272 -12.10 31.72 -37.48
C LYS A 272 -11.05 32.52 -36.69
N LEU A 273 -11.28 33.81 -36.42
CA LEU A 273 -10.49 34.61 -35.49
C LEU A 273 -10.90 34.32 -34.06
N GLU A 274 -12.19 34.22 -33.76
CA GLU A 274 -12.73 33.90 -32.44
C GLU A 274 -12.32 32.49 -32.03
N ARG A 275 -12.51 31.46 -32.88
CA ARG A 275 -11.98 30.11 -32.61
C ARG A 275 -10.46 30.05 -32.52
N LYS A 276 -9.73 30.95 -33.21
CA LYS A 276 -8.26 31.06 -33.04
C LYS A 276 -7.89 31.77 -31.73
N HIS A 277 -8.64 32.79 -31.32
CA HIS A 277 -8.46 33.49 -30.06
C HIS A 277 -8.82 32.57 -28.90
N GLU A 278 -9.96 31.88 -28.95
CA GLU A 278 -10.38 30.85 -28.01
C GLU A 278 -9.35 29.73 -27.92
N LYS A 279 -8.83 29.23 -29.05
CA LYS A 279 -7.72 28.27 -29.06
C LYS A 279 -6.46 28.85 -28.40
N GLN A 280 -6.04 30.07 -28.75
CA GLN A 280 -4.88 30.73 -28.15
C GLN A 280 -5.07 31.05 -26.66
N MET A 281 -6.27 31.42 -26.23
CA MET A 281 -6.63 31.62 -24.83
C MET A 281 -6.59 30.28 -24.09
N SER A 282 -7.10 29.20 -24.68
CA SER A 282 -7.02 27.85 -24.10
C SER A 282 -5.58 27.33 -24.03
N GLU A 283 -4.76 27.56 -25.07
CA GLU A 283 -3.34 27.17 -25.11
C GLU A 283 -2.52 27.97 -24.09
N THR A 284 -2.73 29.28 -23.99
CA THR A 284 -2.03 30.13 -23.00
C THR A 284 -2.52 29.91 -21.58
N GLN A 285 -3.81 29.63 -21.36
CA GLN A 285 -4.35 29.25 -20.06
C GLN A 285 -3.84 27.86 -19.63
N ALA A 286 -3.76 26.89 -20.55
CA ALA A 286 -3.18 25.57 -20.27
C ALA A 286 -1.68 25.67 -19.94
N ALA A 287 -0.92 26.51 -20.66
CA ALA A 287 0.50 26.74 -20.36
C ALA A 287 0.71 27.38 -18.98
N LYS A 288 -0.04 28.45 -18.66
CA LYS A 288 0.00 29.11 -17.34
C LYS A 288 -0.41 28.16 -16.22
N SER A 289 -1.51 27.43 -16.40
CA SER A 289 -1.99 26.46 -15.42
C SER A 289 -0.98 25.33 -15.18
N ARG A 290 -0.24 24.88 -16.20
CA ARG A 290 0.86 23.92 -16.02
C ARG A 290 2.02 24.51 -15.21
N GLU A 291 2.42 25.75 -15.49
CA GLU A 291 3.49 26.43 -14.76
C GLU A 291 3.10 26.69 -13.28
N GLU A 292 1.90 27.19 -13.05
CA GLU A 292 1.31 27.40 -11.73
C GLU A 292 1.20 26.08 -10.95
N ARG A 293 0.68 25.02 -11.57
CA ARG A 293 0.65 23.67 -10.99
C ARG A 293 2.04 23.15 -10.66
N SER A 294 3.04 23.39 -11.52
CA SER A 294 4.42 22.96 -11.27
C SER A 294 5.00 23.66 -10.03
N LYS A 295 4.72 24.96 -9.85
CA LYS A 295 5.11 25.72 -8.64
C LYS A 295 4.38 25.22 -7.40
N LEU A 296 3.07 24.96 -7.50
CA LEU A 296 2.26 24.40 -6.40
C LEU A 296 2.77 23.00 -6.01
N ASN A 297 3.06 22.13 -6.96
CA ASN A 297 3.68 20.82 -6.72
C ASN A 297 5.00 20.93 -5.95
N THR A 298 5.87 21.88 -6.31
CA THR A 298 7.12 22.13 -5.55
C THR A 298 6.84 22.54 -4.10
N LEU A 299 5.84 23.41 -3.87
CA LEU A 299 5.44 23.81 -2.51
C LEU A 299 4.85 22.64 -1.71
N ILE A 300 3.97 21.84 -2.31
CA ILE A 300 3.40 20.64 -1.69
C ILE A 300 4.51 19.65 -1.30
N LEU A 301 5.44 19.39 -2.23
CA LEU A 301 6.56 18.49 -1.98
C LEU A 301 7.46 19.00 -0.85
N ASN A 302 7.75 20.30 -0.80
CA ASN A 302 8.55 20.89 0.28
C ASN A 302 7.87 20.74 1.66
N GLU A 303 6.55 20.95 1.76
CA GLU A 303 5.79 20.70 2.99
C GLU A 303 5.86 19.22 3.39
N ILE A 304 5.60 18.28 2.46
CA ILE A 304 5.66 16.83 2.71
C ILE A 304 7.07 16.40 3.14
N LEU A 305 8.12 16.82 2.43
CA LEU A 305 9.50 16.47 2.74
C LEU A 305 9.94 17.05 4.08
N PHE A 306 9.64 18.31 4.39
CA PHE A 306 9.95 18.90 5.70
C PHE A 306 9.35 18.07 6.84
N VAL A 307 8.09 17.70 6.67
CA VAL A 307 7.29 16.89 7.59
C VAL A 307 7.90 15.48 7.76
N TYR A 308 8.27 14.80 6.68
CA TYR A 308 8.95 13.49 6.74
C TYR A 308 10.37 13.55 7.31
N PHE A 309 11.20 14.51 6.90
CA PHE A 309 12.55 14.72 7.45
C PHE A 309 12.53 14.99 8.94
N LYS A 310 11.50 15.69 9.43
CA LYS A 310 11.34 15.93 10.86
C LYS A 310 11.02 14.63 11.60
N LEU A 311 10.09 13.81 11.11
CA LEU A 311 9.80 12.49 11.70
C LEU A 311 11.03 11.56 11.71
N LEU A 312 11.75 11.44 10.60
CA LEU A 312 12.97 10.61 10.51
C LEU A 312 14.07 11.00 11.52
N LYS A 313 14.02 12.23 12.05
CA LYS A 313 14.95 12.74 13.07
C LYS A 313 14.39 12.66 14.50
N THR A 314 13.10 12.40 14.69
CA THR A 314 12.45 12.44 16.02
C THR A 314 11.74 11.15 16.44
N THR A 315 11.65 10.13 15.58
CA THR A 315 10.80 8.95 15.84
C THR A 315 11.57 7.64 15.84
N ASP A 316 11.44 6.92 16.96
CA ASP A 316 11.93 5.54 17.12
C ASP A 316 10.82 4.50 16.91
N ASN A 317 9.59 4.94 16.61
CA ASN A 317 8.42 4.10 16.38
C ASN A 317 8.48 3.45 14.98
N SER A 318 8.76 2.14 14.92
CA SER A 318 8.85 1.37 13.66
C SER A 318 7.64 1.57 12.74
N GLN A 319 6.41 1.42 13.23
CA GLN A 319 5.20 1.55 12.39
C GLN A 319 5.03 2.93 11.74
N LEU A 320 5.51 4.00 12.38
CA LEU A 320 5.45 5.35 11.81
C LEU A 320 6.60 5.57 10.82
N LEU A 321 7.79 5.08 11.17
CA LEU A 321 8.97 5.05 10.30
C LEU A 321 8.65 4.33 8.97
N SER A 322 8.01 3.16 9.05
CA SER A 322 7.48 2.37 7.93
C SER A 322 6.67 3.22 6.94
N ALA A 323 5.65 3.91 7.43
CA ALA A 323 4.75 4.73 6.60
C ALA A 323 5.46 5.96 5.98
N VAL A 324 6.42 6.55 6.71
CA VAL A 324 7.23 7.67 6.21
C VAL A 324 8.19 7.22 5.11
N LEU A 325 8.85 6.08 5.28
CA LEU A 325 9.78 5.53 4.29
C LEU A 325 9.04 5.06 3.02
N GLU A 326 7.85 4.46 3.17
CA GLU A 326 6.96 4.14 2.06
C GLU A 326 6.61 5.42 1.26
N GLY A 327 6.15 6.48 1.93
CA GLY A 327 5.84 7.76 1.30
C GLY A 327 7.06 8.45 0.66
N LEU A 328 8.23 8.38 1.29
CA LEU A 328 9.49 8.88 0.70
C LEU A 328 9.91 8.08 -0.53
N SER A 329 9.64 6.77 -0.59
CA SER A 329 9.97 5.95 -1.75
C SER A 329 9.20 6.39 -3.00
N VAL A 330 7.97 6.88 -2.84
CA VAL A 330 7.13 7.45 -3.92
C VAL A 330 7.70 8.78 -4.42
N TYR A 331 8.07 9.68 -3.52
CA TYR A 331 8.58 11.02 -3.87
C TYR A 331 10.08 11.07 -4.18
N SER A 332 10.80 9.97 -3.95
CA SER A 332 12.25 9.81 -4.09
C SER A 332 12.85 10.41 -5.38
N SER A 333 12.16 10.26 -6.52
CA SER A 333 12.61 10.76 -7.83
C SER A 333 12.35 12.26 -8.07
N LEU A 334 11.71 12.94 -7.12
CA LEU A 334 11.35 14.37 -7.21
C LEU A 334 12.11 15.23 -6.18
N ILE A 335 12.93 14.60 -5.33
CA ILE A 335 13.68 15.28 -4.27
C ILE A 335 14.79 16.12 -4.89
N ASN A 336 14.81 17.42 -4.59
CA ASN A 336 15.88 18.33 -5.02
C ASN A 336 17.25 17.83 -4.51
N VAL A 337 18.26 17.86 -5.39
CA VAL A 337 19.65 17.42 -5.17
C VAL A 337 20.22 17.91 -3.83
N VAL A 338 19.90 19.14 -3.41
CA VAL A 338 20.36 19.73 -2.14
C VAL A 338 19.99 18.90 -0.90
N TYR A 339 18.89 18.15 -0.92
CA TYR A 339 18.44 17.32 0.21
C TYR A 339 18.92 15.86 0.14
N VAL A 340 19.49 15.44 -1.00
CA VAL A 340 19.83 14.03 -1.28
C VAL A 340 20.91 13.51 -0.33
N GLU A 341 21.98 14.26 -0.11
CA GLU A 341 23.07 13.86 0.80
C GLU A 341 22.57 13.67 2.24
N SER A 342 21.79 14.64 2.75
CA SER A 342 21.22 14.56 4.10
C SER A 342 20.27 13.36 4.25
N LEU A 343 19.49 13.04 3.22
CA LEU A 343 18.61 11.89 3.20
C LEU A 343 19.39 10.57 3.14
N LEU A 344 20.35 10.43 2.24
CA LEU A 344 21.18 9.22 2.12
C LEU A 344 22.00 8.95 3.38
N SER A 345 22.47 9.99 4.07
CA SER A 345 23.12 9.89 5.39
C SER A 345 22.16 9.33 6.45
N ILE A 346 20.91 9.85 6.51
CA ILE A 346 19.88 9.33 7.42
C ILE A 346 19.51 7.87 7.09
N LEU A 347 19.29 7.54 5.82
CA LEU A 347 18.98 6.17 5.37
C LEU A 347 20.13 5.19 5.69
N SER A 348 21.39 5.62 5.47
CA SER A 348 22.58 4.82 5.82
C SER A 348 22.69 4.58 7.32
N ARG A 349 22.39 5.60 8.14
CA ARG A 349 22.33 5.45 9.61
C ARG A 349 21.25 4.45 10.02
N LEU A 350 20.04 4.55 9.46
CA LEU A 350 18.94 3.61 9.72
C LEU A 350 19.34 2.17 9.36
N ILE A 351 19.88 1.94 8.16
CA ILE A 351 20.37 0.62 7.70
C ILE A 351 21.45 0.04 8.62
N THR A 352 22.26 0.88 9.26
CA THR A 352 23.31 0.44 10.20
C THR A 352 22.73 0.02 11.56
N HIS A 353 21.54 0.48 11.93
CA HIS A 353 20.85 0.01 13.14
C HIS A 353 20.30 -1.41 12.93
N LYS A 354 20.84 -2.37 13.69
CA LYS A 354 20.48 -3.80 13.66
C LYS A 354 19.02 -4.11 14.02
N SER A 355 18.26 -3.14 14.51
CA SER A 355 16.84 -3.24 14.85
C SER A 355 15.90 -2.80 13.72
N THR A 356 16.40 -2.70 12.48
CA THR A 356 15.57 -2.40 11.30
C THR A 356 14.75 -3.63 10.91
N GLY A 357 13.43 -3.48 11.04
CA GLY A 357 12.47 -4.48 10.58
C GLY A 357 12.48 -4.63 9.06
N LEU A 358 11.94 -5.76 8.57
CA LEU A 358 11.94 -6.11 7.15
C LEU A 358 11.24 -5.03 6.28
N TYR A 359 10.18 -4.40 6.79
CA TYR A 359 9.48 -3.33 6.08
C TYR A 359 10.32 -2.03 5.99
N ASP A 360 10.89 -1.60 7.12
CA ASP A 360 11.66 -0.36 7.22
C ASP A 360 12.94 -0.42 6.38
N GLY A 361 13.73 -1.49 6.54
CA GLY A 361 14.99 -1.65 5.81
C GLY A 361 14.79 -1.70 4.29
N LEU A 362 13.69 -2.32 3.84
CA LEU A 362 13.43 -2.53 2.42
C LEU A 362 12.91 -1.25 1.76
N ASN A 363 12.05 -0.48 2.44
CA ASN A 363 11.63 0.84 1.98
C ASN A 363 12.76 1.88 2.06
N CYS A 364 13.67 1.79 3.06
CA CYS A 364 14.92 2.53 3.09
C CYS A 364 15.76 2.29 1.82
N VAL A 365 15.99 1.01 1.48
CA VAL A 365 16.74 0.63 0.27
C VAL A 365 16.02 1.10 -0.99
N ASN A 366 14.72 0.86 -1.14
CA ASN A 366 13.93 1.33 -2.31
C ASN A 366 14.08 2.85 -2.52
N THR A 367 13.92 3.63 -1.44
CA THR A 367 14.05 5.09 -1.45
C THR A 367 15.46 5.52 -1.89
N ALA A 368 16.51 4.96 -1.26
CA ALA A 368 17.90 5.29 -1.59
C ALA A 368 18.22 4.95 -3.05
N LEU A 369 17.78 3.80 -3.55
CA LEU A 369 18.04 3.37 -4.93
C LEU A 369 17.31 4.21 -5.97
N ASN A 370 16.10 4.66 -5.69
CA ASN A 370 15.36 5.52 -6.61
C ASN A 370 15.99 6.93 -6.70
N ILE A 371 16.53 7.45 -5.59
CA ILE A 371 17.35 8.67 -5.58
C ILE A 371 18.65 8.46 -6.37
N LEU A 372 19.41 7.42 -6.05
CA LEU A 372 20.70 7.10 -6.68
C LEU A 372 20.59 6.73 -8.17
N ASN A 373 19.41 6.32 -8.66
CA ASN A 373 19.18 6.01 -10.07
C ASN A 373 18.45 7.15 -10.84
N HIS A 374 18.28 8.32 -10.21
CA HIS A 374 17.61 9.45 -10.86
C HIS A 374 18.52 10.14 -11.89
N ARG A 375 17.99 10.41 -13.09
CA ARG A 375 18.77 10.86 -14.26
C ARG A 375 19.47 12.22 -14.10
N GLY A 376 19.01 13.06 -13.18
CA GLY A 376 19.62 14.37 -12.86
C GLY A 376 20.65 14.37 -11.73
N SER A 377 20.95 13.22 -11.12
CA SER A 377 21.87 13.16 -9.97
C SER A 377 23.31 12.89 -10.40
N THR A 378 24.13 13.93 -10.51
CA THR A 378 25.60 13.80 -10.64
C THR A 378 26.23 13.04 -9.46
N PHE A 379 25.61 13.17 -8.27
CA PHE A 379 25.98 12.49 -7.03
C PHE A 379 25.85 10.94 -7.09
N ALA A 380 25.13 10.40 -8.08
CA ALA A 380 24.98 8.96 -8.30
C ALA A 380 26.31 8.23 -8.57
N LEU A 381 27.36 8.97 -8.99
CA LEU A 381 28.71 8.48 -9.25
C LEU A 381 29.65 8.58 -8.03
N GLU A 382 29.30 9.38 -7.02
CA GLU A 382 30.17 9.68 -5.87
C GLU A 382 29.86 8.82 -4.64
N THR A 383 28.61 8.38 -4.46
CA THR A 383 28.21 7.56 -3.31
C THR A 383 28.31 6.07 -3.60
N ASP A 384 29.13 5.36 -2.83
CA ASP A 384 29.25 3.90 -2.90
C ASP A 384 27.94 3.17 -2.49
N PRO A 385 27.31 2.39 -3.38
CA PRO A 385 26.11 1.63 -3.09
C PRO A 385 26.32 0.32 -2.28
N THR A 386 27.55 -0.12 -1.99
CA THR A 386 27.85 -1.41 -1.29
C THR A 386 26.94 -1.71 -0.11
N ARG A 387 26.76 -0.75 0.79
CA ARG A 387 25.94 -0.90 2.01
C ARG A 387 24.50 -1.30 1.70
N PHE A 388 23.93 -0.80 0.61
CA PHE A 388 22.57 -1.14 0.16
C PHE A 388 22.51 -2.54 -0.48
N TYR A 389 23.57 -2.98 -1.18
CA TYR A 389 23.67 -4.39 -1.63
C TYR A 389 23.69 -5.34 -0.44
N ASN A 390 24.58 -5.13 0.53
CA ASN A 390 24.75 -6.03 1.68
C ASN A 390 23.47 -6.07 2.53
N HIS A 391 22.85 -4.92 2.80
CA HIS A 391 21.58 -4.89 3.53
C HIS A 391 20.45 -5.60 2.76
N LEU A 392 20.30 -5.38 1.45
CA LEU A 392 19.28 -6.08 0.67
C LEU A 392 19.52 -7.60 0.61
N TYR A 393 20.79 -8.01 0.51
CA TYR A 393 21.17 -9.43 0.54
C TYR A 393 20.82 -10.07 1.88
N ALA A 394 21.11 -9.40 3.01
CA ALA A 394 20.72 -9.83 4.36
C ALA A 394 19.20 -9.94 4.52
N MET A 395 18.45 -8.97 4.00
CA MET A 395 16.98 -8.93 4.05
C MET A 395 16.36 -10.09 3.24
N LEU A 396 16.91 -10.40 2.06
CA LEU A 396 16.53 -11.59 1.29
C LEU A 396 16.81 -12.89 2.07
N GLY A 397 17.89 -12.91 2.85
CA GLY A 397 18.25 -14.03 3.72
C GLY A 397 17.19 -14.24 4.80
N ARG A 398 16.79 -13.16 5.48
CA ARG A 398 15.70 -13.18 6.47
C ARG A 398 14.36 -13.67 5.88
N MET A 399 14.04 -13.29 4.64
CA MET A 399 12.85 -13.80 3.93
C MET A 399 12.95 -15.30 3.66
N ALA A 400 14.04 -15.76 3.04
CA ALA A 400 14.33 -17.18 2.80
C ALA A 400 14.44 -18.02 4.08
N GLY A 401 14.72 -17.37 5.22
CA GLY A 401 14.73 -17.98 6.56
C GLY A 401 16.09 -18.21 7.17
N LEU A 402 17.13 -17.68 6.55
CA LEU A 402 18.46 -17.58 7.13
C LEU A 402 18.41 -16.50 8.22
N ARG A 403 18.76 -16.87 9.45
CA ARG A 403 18.86 -15.93 10.57
C ARG A 403 20.32 -15.53 10.74
N ALA A 404 20.61 -14.23 10.66
CA ALA A 404 21.95 -13.72 10.90
C ALA A 404 22.47 -14.17 12.29
N VAL A 405 23.59 -14.90 12.29
CA VAL A 405 24.30 -15.27 13.52
C VAL A 405 25.02 -14.03 14.02
N SER A 406 24.63 -13.52 15.18
CA SER A 406 25.31 -12.36 15.78
C SER A 406 26.75 -12.73 16.11
N SER A 407 27.71 -12.06 15.47
CA SER A 407 29.13 -12.09 15.84
C SER A 407 29.34 -11.38 17.20
N GLY A 408 28.93 -12.05 18.27
CA GLY A 408 29.13 -11.70 19.67
C GLY A 408 29.81 -12.88 20.38
N THR A 409 30.78 -12.57 21.23
CA THR A 409 31.77 -13.50 21.79
C THR A 409 31.20 -14.43 22.88
N ASP A 410 30.32 -15.37 22.50
CA ASP A 410 29.77 -16.41 23.38
C ASP A 410 29.64 -17.78 22.65
N LEU A 411 30.76 -18.28 22.12
CA LEU A 411 30.81 -19.48 21.27
C LEU A 411 30.44 -20.81 21.99
N SER A 412 30.28 -20.83 23.31
CA SER A 412 29.99 -22.06 24.07
C SER A 412 28.49 -22.30 24.31
N LYS A 413 27.68 -21.25 24.46
CA LYS A 413 26.22 -21.33 24.69
C LYS A 413 25.39 -21.10 23.42
N SER A 414 25.96 -20.44 22.41
CA SER A 414 25.26 -20.06 21.17
C SER A 414 25.03 -21.21 20.19
N ASN A 415 25.89 -22.24 20.18
CA ASN A 415 25.85 -23.28 19.14
C ASN A 415 24.50 -24.00 19.04
N LEU A 416 23.86 -24.32 20.17
CA LEU A 416 22.63 -25.13 20.14
C LEU A 416 21.39 -24.32 19.71
N SER A 417 21.24 -23.08 20.15
CA SER A 417 20.16 -22.19 19.72
C SER A 417 20.36 -21.72 18.26
N THR A 418 21.60 -21.54 17.84
CA THR A 418 21.96 -21.21 16.44
C THR A 418 21.65 -22.37 15.51
N LEU A 419 22.06 -23.59 15.87
CA LEU A 419 21.74 -24.82 15.13
C LEU A 419 20.22 -25.04 15.09
N SER A 420 19.52 -24.84 16.23
CA SER A 420 18.06 -24.88 16.27
C SER A 420 17.41 -23.91 15.29
N ALA A 421 17.89 -22.67 15.21
CA ALA A 421 17.31 -21.64 14.36
C ALA A 421 17.56 -21.90 12.87
N ALA A 422 18.76 -22.35 12.49
CA ALA A 422 19.10 -22.72 11.12
C ALA A 422 18.24 -23.90 10.61
N TYR A 423 17.97 -24.89 11.47
CA TYR A 423 17.16 -26.05 11.12
C TYR A 423 15.64 -25.86 11.32
N ALA A 424 15.18 -24.82 12.03
CA ALA A 424 13.79 -24.63 12.47
C ALA A 424 12.73 -24.60 11.35
N ARG A 425 13.10 -24.22 10.12
CA ARG A 425 12.18 -24.24 8.96
C ARG A 425 12.25 -25.54 8.15
N SER A 426 13.22 -26.42 8.43
CA SER A 426 13.45 -27.65 7.67
C SER A 426 12.86 -28.87 8.39
N ASN A 427 12.19 -29.76 7.67
CA ASN A 427 11.63 -30.99 8.25
C ASN A 427 12.57 -32.19 8.06
N THR A 428 13.87 -31.96 8.17
CA THR A 428 14.91 -32.99 7.95
C THR A 428 15.10 -33.89 9.17
N PRO A 429 15.64 -35.11 9.01
CA PRO A 429 16.02 -35.95 10.16
C PRO A 429 17.01 -35.26 11.10
N ALA A 430 17.93 -34.46 10.56
CA ALA A 430 18.87 -33.63 11.33
C ALA A 430 18.14 -32.57 12.17
N ALA A 431 17.15 -31.86 11.60
CA ALA A 431 16.35 -30.89 12.34
C ALA A 431 15.62 -31.53 13.53
N ARG A 432 15.02 -32.71 13.32
CA ARG A 432 14.33 -33.46 14.37
C ARG A 432 15.28 -33.93 15.48
N ALA A 433 16.47 -34.41 15.11
CA ALA A 433 17.50 -34.77 16.10
C ALA A 433 17.94 -33.55 16.94
N VAL A 434 18.04 -32.37 16.33
CA VAL A 434 18.36 -31.11 17.05
C VAL A 434 17.22 -30.71 17.99
N THR A 435 15.95 -30.78 17.57
CA THR A 435 14.82 -30.48 18.46
C THR A 435 14.70 -31.46 19.62
N ASP A 436 14.92 -32.76 19.38
CA ASP A 436 14.91 -33.79 20.42
C ASP A 436 16.05 -33.62 21.42
N TYR A 437 17.24 -33.25 20.94
CA TYR A 437 18.38 -32.95 21.81
C TYR A 437 18.12 -31.72 22.69
N ILE A 438 17.54 -30.66 22.13
CA ILE A 438 17.14 -29.46 22.89
C ILE A 438 16.10 -29.81 23.94
N HIS A 439 15.09 -30.60 23.59
CA HIS A 439 14.06 -31.06 24.52
C HIS A 439 14.66 -31.88 25.67
N ARG A 440 15.62 -32.76 25.40
CA ARG A 440 16.35 -33.50 26.44
C ARG A 440 17.16 -32.54 27.33
N ALA A 441 17.88 -31.59 26.73
CA ALA A 441 18.69 -30.61 27.45
C ALA A 441 17.88 -29.65 28.34
N THR A 442 16.63 -29.34 27.98
CA THR A 442 15.73 -28.55 28.85
C THR A 442 15.20 -29.38 30.01
N ILE A 443 14.84 -30.65 29.81
CA ILE A 443 14.44 -31.56 30.89
C ILE A 443 15.58 -31.74 31.91
N THR A 444 16.80 -32.00 31.46
CA THR A 444 17.97 -32.21 32.36
C THR A 444 18.38 -30.96 33.14
N LYS A 445 17.90 -29.77 32.78
CA LYS A 445 18.10 -28.54 33.57
C LYS A 445 17.06 -28.36 34.66
N GLN A 446 15.88 -28.96 34.52
CA GLN A 446 14.81 -28.89 35.53
C GLN A 446 15.05 -29.87 36.69
N SER A 447 15.99 -30.82 36.56
CA SER A 447 16.25 -31.87 37.55
C SER A 447 17.32 -31.55 38.62
N HIS A 448 17.87 -30.33 38.66
CA HIS A 448 18.84 -29.92 39.68
C HIS A 448 18.44 -28.58 40.36
N PRO A 449 17.76 -28.62 41.51
CA PRO A 449 17.44 -27.43 42.29
C PRO A 449 18.46 -27.19 43.42
N SER A 450 19.46 -26.33 43.18
CA SER A 450 20.27 -25.72 44.25
C SER A 450 20.93 -24.42 43.81
N ASP A 451 20.85 -23.42 44.69
CA ASP A 451 21.65 -22.19 44.79
C ASP A 451 21.46 -21.06 43.75
N GLY A 452 20.41 -20.27 43.98
CA GLY A 452 20.64 -18.92 44.51
C GLY A 452 21.19 -17.83 43.58
N ALA A 453 20.42 -17.41 42.59
CA ALA A 453 20.48 -16.05 42.04
C ALA A 453 19.04 -15.54 41.82
N ALA A 454 18.81 -14.25 42.06
CA ALA A 454 17.47 -13.66 42.07
C ALA A 454 16.76 -13.77 40.70
N ASP A 455 15.43 -13.90 40.74
CA ASP A 455 14.56 -13.88 39.56
C ASP A 455 14.65 -12.54 38.82
N ASP A 456 15.54 -12.46 37.84
CA ASP A 456 15.18 -11.78 36.59
C ASP A 456 14.34 -12.76 35.78
N ASP A 457 13.05 -12.45 35.63
CA ASP A 457 12.13 -13.18 34.76
C ASP A 457 12.61 -13.09 33.30
N VAL A 458 13.51 -13.98 32.92
CA VAL A 458 13.84 -14.27 31.53
C VAL A 458 12.71 -15.12 30.93
N THR A 459 11.51 -14.53 30.92
CA THR A 459 10.59 -14.67 29.80
C THR A 459 11.38 -14.30 28.55
N ILE A 460 12.03 -15.30 27.94
CA ILE A 460 12.86 -15.14 26.76
C ILE A 460 12.00 -14.39 25.74
N LYS A 461 12.41 -13.17 25.39
CA LYS A 461 11.78 -12.35 24.34
C LYS A 461 12.06 -12.97 22.96
N GLN A 462 11.51 -14.18 22.75
CA GLN A 462 11.44 -14.88 21.46
C GLN A 462 10.52 -14.15 20.46
N SER A 463 9.92 -13.03 20.89
CA SER A 463 9.30 -11.99 20.06
C SER A 463 10.32 -11.17 19.25
N ALA A 464 11.63 -11.42 19.37
CA ALA A 464 12.62 -10.93 18.42
C ALA A 464 12.45 -11.60 17.03
N GLU A 465 11.61 -10.96 16.21
CA GLU A 465 11.49 -11.14 14.75
C GLU A 465 11.08 -12.55 14.26
N ARG A 466 9.94 -13.09 14.74
CA ARG A 466 9.19 -14.06 13.92
C ARG A 466 8.49 -13.32 12.76
N ILE A 467 9.25 -13.04 11.71
CA ILE A 467 8.71 -12.53 10.44
C ILE A 467 7.62 -13.49 9.95
N THR A 468 6.42 -12.98 9.71
CA THR A 468 5.31 -13.81 9.24
C THR A 468 5.42 -14.03 7.73
N LEU A 469 5.01 -15.21 7.24
CA LEU A 469 5.10 -15.55 5.82
C LEU A 469 4.32 -14.56 4.94
N MET A 470 3.12 -14.19 5.40
CA MET A 470 2.27 -13.14 4.82
C MET A 470 2.97 -11.78 4.66
N GLU A 471 3.91 -11.45 5.56
CA GLU A 471 4.65 -10.18 5.53
C GLU A 471 5.77 -10.20 4.48
N CYS A 472 6.44 -11.34 4.30
CA CYS A 472 7.36 -11.56 3.18
C CYS A 472 6.64 -11.45 1.82
N GLU A 473 5.47 -12.07 1.68
CA GLU A 473 4.68 -12.07 0.45
C GLU A 473 4.25 -10.65 0.06
N ARG A 474 3.73 -9.86 1.03
CA ARG A 474 3.39 -8.44 0.82
C ARG A 474 4.58 -7.56 0.41
N LEU A 475 5.79 -7.90 0.85
CA LEU A 475 7.01 -7.15 0.53
C LEU A 475 7.70 -7.59 -0.78
N THR A 476 7.22 -8.67 -1.41
CA THR A 476 7.89 -9.27 -2.58
C THR A 476 7.97 -8.31 -3.78
N ASP A 477 6.94 -7.52 -4.06
CA ASP A 477 6.97 -6.58 -5.21
C ASP A 477 8.05 -5.51 -5.04
N VAL A 478 8.13 -4.94 -3.83
CA VAL A 478 9.10 -3.90 -3.48
C VAL A 478 10.51 -4.51 -3.47
N MET A 479 10.65 -5.75 -2.99
CA MET A 479 11.92 -6.49 -3.03
C MET A 479 12.44 -6.68 -4.47
N LEU A 480 11.57 -7.14 -5.37
CA LEU A 480 11.89 -7.33 -6.78
C LEU A 480 12.11 -5.98 -7.50
N SER A 481 11.49 -4.89 -7.04
CA SER A 481 11.77 -3.52 -7.50
C SER A 481 13.16 -3.04 -7.08
N CYS A 482 13.56 -3.24 -5.82
CA CYS A 482 14.93 -2.96 -5.35
C CYS A 482 15.98 -3.72 -6.17
N LEU A 483 15.72 -4.99 -6.47
CA LEU A 483 16.61 -5.83 -7.29
C LEU A 483 16.70 -5.37 -8.75
N ASN A 484 15.61 -4.89 -9.36
CA ASN A 484 15.66 -4.21 -10.67
C ASN A 484 16.59 -2.99 -10.61
N SER A 485 16.42 -2.15 -9.60
CA SER A 485 17.16 -0.90 -9.43
C SER A 485 18.65 -1.10 -9.09
N LEU A 486 19.02 -2.19 -8.41
CA LEU A 486 20.42 -2.55 -8.17
C LEU A 486 21.05 -3.30 -9.34
N LEU A 487 20.54 -4.49 -9.66
CA LEU A 487 21.26 -5.44 -10.52
C LEU A 487 21.09 -5.13 -12.01
N ILE A 488 19.91 -4.66 -12.43
CA ILE A 488 19.57 -4.55 -13.86
C ILE A 488 19.84 -3.14 -14.39
N ARG A 489 19.41 -2.10 -13.66
CA ARG A 489 19.72 -0.71 -14.04
C ARG A 489 21.22 -0.42 -14.02
N ARG A 490 21.98 -1.02 -13.09
CA ARG A 490 23.43 -0.86 -12.94
C ARG A 490 24.23 -2.08 -13.41
N ARG A 491 23.70 -2.86 -14.37
CA ARG A 491 24.30 -4.15 -14.83
C ARG A 491 25.77 -4.10 -15.29
N ARG A 492 26.33 -2.91 -15.54
CA ARG A 492 27.75 -2.70 -15.89
C ARG A 492 28.67 -2.54 -14.68
N ASP A 493 28.11 -2.13 -13.54
CA ASP A 493 28.83 -1.74 -12.32
C ASP A 493 28.74 -2.82 -11.22
N VAL A 494 28.02 -3.90 -11.49
CA VAL A 494 27.75 -5.00 -10.57
C VAL A 494 28.74 -6.15 -10.82
N SER A 495 29.45 -6.57 -9.78
CA SER A 495 30.34 -7.73 -9.86
C SER A 495 29.55 -9.02 -10.06
N VAL A 496 30.14 -9.97 -10.80
CA VAL A 496 29.50 -11.27 -11.11
C VAL A 496 29.17 -12.02 -9.81
N ASN A 497 30.05 -11.99 -8.81
CA ASN A 497 29.80 -12.61 -7.51
C ASN A 497 28.52 -12.08 -6.85
N ARG A 498 28.25 -10.77 -6.89
CA ARG A 498 26.98 -10.22 -6.37
C ARG A 498 25.78 -10.83 -7.09
N VAL A 499 25.80 -10.91 -8.42
CA VAL A 499 24.71 -11.53 -9.20
C VAL A 499 24.50 -12.98 -8.78
N LEU A 500 25.57 -13.78 -8.73
CA LEU A 500 25.51 -15.19 -8.33
C LEU A 500 24.89 -15.37 -6.93
N ALA A 501 25.34 -14.56 -5.97
CA ALA A 501 24.83 -14.55 -4.60
C ALA A 501 23.32 -14.24 -4.55
N PHE A 502 22.89 -13.17 -5.23
CA PHE A 502 21.49 -12.79 -5.29
C PHE A 502 20.63 -13.85 -5.98
N VAL A 503 21.08 -14.47 -7.08
CA VAL A 503 20.35 -15.56 -7.75
C VAL A 503 20.19 -16.77 -6.82
N LYS A 504 21.25 -17.18 -6.11
CA LYS A 504 21.19 -18.28 -5.14
C LYS A 504 20.26 -17.99 -3.96
N ARG A 505 20.28 -16.78 -3.41
CA ARG A 505 19.43 -16.41 -2.27
C ARG A 505 17.98 -16.12 -2.70
N LEU A 506 17.74 -15.70 -3.96
CA LEU A 506 16.40 -15.56 -4.55
C LEU A 506 15.72 -16.91 -4.78
N THR A 507 16.44 -17.90 -5.30
CA THR A 507 15.90 -19.26 -5.48
C THR A 507 15.59 -19.92 -4.13
N GLY A 508 16.42 -19.70 -3.12
CA GLY A 508 16.10 -20.04 -1.72
C GLY A 508 14.84 -19.35 -1.20
N ALA A 509 14.65 -18.06 -1.49
CA ALA A 509 13.43 -17.33 -1.11
C ALA A 509 12.18 -17.85 -1.84
N ALA A 510 12.28 -18.21 -3.13
CA ALA A 510 11.18 -18.77 -3.91
C ALA A 510 10.65 -20.09 -3.29
N LEU A 511 11.54 -20.93 -2.76
CA LEU A 511 11.18 -22.17 -2.07
C LEU A 511 10.49 -21.93 -0.71
N ALA A 512 10.67 -20.75 -0.12
CA ALA A 512 10.16 -20.42 1.21
C ALA A 512 8.77 -19.74 1.21
N MET A 513 8.26 -19.26 0.06
CA MET A 513 6.95 -18.60 -0.05
C MET A 513 5.80 -19.62 -0.02
N SER A 514 4.61 -19.22 0.45
CA SER A 514 3.39 -20.05 0.35
C SER A 514 2.50 -19.68 -0.83
N GLU A 515 2.44 -18.40 -1.20
CA GLU A 515 1.64 -17.95 -2.32
C GLU A 515 2.31 -18.27 -3.67
N PRO A 516 1.64 -18.99 -4.59
CA PRO A 516 2.26 -19.38 -5.84
C PRO A 516 2.55 -18.20 -6.78
N SER A 517 1.73 -17.15 -6.74
CA SER A 517 1.96 -15.94 -7.53
C SER A 517 3.27 -15.23 -7.14
N CYS A 518 3.58 -15.17 -5.83
CA CYS A 518 4.83 -14.65 -5.30
C CYS A 518 6.03 -15.52 -5.72
N THR A 519 5.92 -16.86 -5.59
CA THR A 519 6.95 -17.80 -6.06
C THR A 519 7.22 -17.65 -7.56
N GLY A 520 6.18 -17.54 -8.37
CA GLY A 520 6.28 -17.32 -9.82
C GLY A 520 6.95 -15.99 -10.17
N ALA A 521 6.61 -14.89 -9.48
CA ALA A 521 7.22 -13.58 -9.71
C ALA A 521 8.73 -13.56 -9.35
N ILE A 522 9.12 -14.30 -8.30
CA ILE A 522 10.54 -14.51 -7.96
C ILE A 522 11.23 -15.37 -9.03
N LEU A 523 10.60 -16.43 -9.52
CA LEU A 523 11.16 -17.28 -10.59
C LEU A 523 11.33 -16.53 -11.92
N VAL A 524 10.35 -15.72 -12.34
CA VAL A 524 10.49 -14.84 -13.52
C VAL A 524 11.68 -13.88 -13.36
N ARG A 525 11.91 -13.36 -12.14
CA ARG A 525 13.09 -12.54 -11.83
C ARG A 525 14.40 -13.35 -11.92
N VAL A 526 14.43 -14.56 -11.38
CA VAL A 526 15.59 -15.46 -11.48
C VAL A 526 15.92 -15.73 -12.94
N ILE A 527 14.93 -16.11 -13.75
CA ILE A 527 15.12 -16.34 -15.20
C ILE A 527 15.65 -15.06 -15.87
N HIS A 528 15.08 -13.88 -15.60
CA HIS A 528 15.60 -12.62 -16.14
C HIS A 528 17.07 -12.38 -15.80
N LEU A 529 17.52 -12.72 -14.59
CA LEU A 529 18.94 -12.61 -14.22
C LEU A 529 19.81 -13.63 -14.96
N LEU A 530 19.36 -14.87 -15.15
CA LEU A 530 20.06 -15.87 -15.98
C LEU A 530 20.22 -15.37 -17.43
N LEU A 531 19.13 -14.88 -18.04
CA LEU A 531 19.12 -14.35 -19.41
C LEU A 531 20.04 -13.13 -19.59
N LEU A 532 20.18 -12.29 -18.56
CA LEU A 532 21.02 -11.08 -18.57
C LEU A 532 22.50 -11.34 -18.26
N PHE A 533 22.81 -12.36 -17.46
CA PHE A 533 24.15 -12.60 -16.92
C PHE A 533 24.62 -14.03 -17.25
N PRO A 534 25.24 -14.26 -18.43
CA PRO A 534 25.69 -15.58 -18.89
C PRO A 534 26.48 -16.40 -17.87
N ARG A 535 27.34 -15.75 -17.07
CA ARG A 535 28.16 -16.39 -16.04
C ARG A 535 27.37 -17.03 -14.89
N CYS A 536 26.05 -16.88 -14.84
CA CYS A 536 25.18 -17.65 -13.96
C CYS A 536 25.12 -19.15 -14.30
N GLU A 537 25.64 -19.58 -15.46
CA GLU A 537 25.81 -21.00 -15.83
C GLU A 537 26.54 -21.81 -14.74
N VAL A 538 27.50 -21.19 -14.03
CA VAL A 538 28.27 -21.80 -12.93
C VAL A 538 27.37 -22.32 -11.80
N LEU A 539 26.18 -21.75 -11.59
CA LEU A 539 25.24 -22.19 -10.54
C LEU A 539 24.47 -23.48 -10.90
N PHE A 540 24.68 -24.02 -12.11
CA PHE A 540 24.14 -25.32 -12.53
C PHE A 540 25.18 -26.44 -12.46
N ASP A 541 26.45 -26.10 -12.18
CA ASP A 541 27.52 -27.07 -11.98
C ASP A 541 27.50 -27.62 -10.55
N SER A 542 27.82 -28.91 -10.41
CA SER A 542 28.02 -29.59 -9.13
C SER A 542 29.49 -29.71 -8.72
N GLU A 543 30.43 -29.52 -9.64
CA GLU A 543 31.86 -29.73 -9.44
C GLU A 543 32.56 -28.38 -9.17
N THR A 544 32.45 -27.90 -7.93
CA THR A 544 32.94 -26.57 -7.54
C THR A 544 34.45 -26.61 -7.22
N GLU A 545 35.31 -26.59 -8.23
CA GLU A 545 36.76 -26.79 -8.08
C GLU A 545 37.53 -25.67 -7.33
N ILE A 546 36.92 -24.51 -7.06
CA ILE A 546 37.65 -23.32 -6.56
C ILE A 546 36.96 -22.66 -5.35
N GLY A 547 37.72 -22.46 -4.26
CA GLY A 547 37.45 -21.44 -3.24
C GLY A 547 36.76 -21.89 -1.95
N GLY A 548 36.30 -23.15 -1.85
CA GLY A 548 35.63 -23.70 -0.67
C GLY A 548 34.11 -23.53 -0.67
N ALA A 549 33.44 -24.07 0.36
CA ALA A 549 31.98 -24.21 0.38
C ALA A 549 31.22 -22.87 0.54
N TYR A 550 30.07 -22.77 -0.14
CA TYR A 550 29.14 -21.63 -0.04
C TYR A 550 28.74 -21.35 1.41
N ARG A 551 28.74 -20.07 1.79
CA ARG A 551 28.45 -19.62 3.16
C ARG A 551 27.10 -18.90 3.21
N PRO A 552 25.99 -19.60 3.53
CA PRO A 552 24.67 -18.99 3.58
C PRO A 552 24.60 -17.87 4.63
N ASP A 553 25.25 -18.01 5.78
CA ASP A 553 25.15 -17.10 6.93
C ASP A 553 25.86 -15.75 6.74
N VAL A 554 26.61 -15.56 5.64
CA VAL A 554 27.37 -14.33 5.38
C VAL A 554 26.46 -13.32 4.67
N ASP A 555 26.29 -12.14 5.28
CA ASP A 555 25.46 -11.04 4.74
C ASP A 555 26.17 -10.15 3.72
N ASP A 556 27.43 -10.44 3.42
CA ASP A 556 28.15 -9.84 2.30
C ASP A 556 28.06 -10.77 1.05
N PRO A 557 27.46 -10.33 -0.06
CA PRO A 557 27.31 -11.14 -1.26
C PRO A 557 28.64 -11.44 -1.98
N GLU A 558 29.71 -10.69 -1.73
CA GLU A 558 31.04 -10.95 -2.32
C GLU A 558 31.86 -11.96 -1.52
N LEU A 559 31.62 -12.04 -0.20
CA LEU A 559 32.33 -12.94 0.72
C LEU A 559 31.62 -14.28 0.96
N CYS A 560 30.39 -14.46 0.46
CA CYS A 560 29.60 -15.68 0.67
C CYS A 560 30.01 -16.90 -0.21
N LEU A 561 31.03 -16.75 -1.08
CA LEU A 561 31.50 -17.77 -2.04
C LEU A 561 30.38 -18.30 -2.96
N PRO A 562 29.65 -17.44 -3.68
CA PRO A 562 28.43 -17.84 -4.40
C PRO A 562 28.69 -18.71 -5.64
N ALA A 563 29.91 -18.71 -6.18
CA ALA A 563 30.30 -19.57 -7.28
C ALA A 563 30.42 -21.06 -6.90
N SER A 564 30.45 -21.39 -5.60
CA SER A 564 30.42 -22.78 -5.10
C SER A 564 29.03 -23.24 -4.67
N ALA A 565 27.97 -22.60 -5.18
CA ALA A 565 26.59 -22.93 -4.86
C ALA A 565 25.80 -23.38 -6.11
N CYS A 566 25.13 -24.53 -6.02
CA CYS A 566 24.24 -25.02 -7.09
C CYS A 566 22.76 -24.71 -6.81
N LEU A 567 21.94 -24.51 -7.84
CA LEU A 567 20.50 -24.19 -7.74
C LEU A 567 19.58 -25.41 -7.52
N TRP A 568 19.90 -26.25 -6.53
CA TRP A 568 19.11 -27.45 -6.18
C TRP A 568 17.62 -27.15 -5.89
N GLU A 569 17.30 -25.93 -5.44
CA GLU A 569 15.93 -25.47 -5.17
C GLU A 569 15.04 -25.53 -6.42
N LEU A 570 15.59 -25.28 -7.61
CA LEU A 570 14.85 -25.36 -8.88
C LEU A 570 14.34 -26.79 -9.14
N LYS A 571 15.09 -27.82 -8.72
CA LYS A 571 14.69 -29.23 -8.87
C LYS A 571 13.58 -29.64 -7.91
N LEU A 572 13.41 -28.91 -6.81
CA LEU A 572 12.27 -29.05 -5.90
C LEU A 572 11.04 -28.29 -6.43
N LEU A 573 11.24 -27.07 -6.93
CA LEU A 573 10.18 -26.23 -7.54
C LEU A 573 9.63 -26.82 -8.84
N GLU A 574 10.39 -27.65 -9.56
CA GLU A 574 9.91 -28.46 -10.69
C GLU A 574 8.74 -29.39 -10.30
N LYS A 575 8.66 -29.80 -9.03
CA LYS A 575 7.63 -30.69 -8.47
C LYS A 575 6.54 -29.95 -7.69
N HIS A 576 6.45 -28.63 -7.87
CA HIS A 576 5.46 -27.80 -7.19
C HIS A 576 4.03 -28.13 -7.64
N SER A 577 3.03 -27.82 -6.80
CA SER A 577 1.61 -28.14 -7.05
C SER A 577 0.99 -27.34 -8.19
N SER A 578 1.30 -26.04 -8.29
CA SER A 578 0.95 -25.21 -9.46
C SER A 578 1.82 -25.60 -10.66
N PRO A 579 1.22 -25.83 -11.85
CA PRO A 579 1.95 -26.20 -13.06
C PRO A 579 2.78 -25.03 -13.60
N ILE A 580 2.37 -23.78 -13.37
CA ILE A 580 3.04 -22.58 -13.88
C ILE A 580 4.39 -22.41 -13.19
N ILE A 581 4.45 -22.65 -11.88
CA ILE A 581 5.73 -22.69 -11.14
C ILE A 581 6.61 -23.84 -11.64
N ALA A 582 6.03 -25.01 -11.88
CA ALA A 582 6.76 -26.15 -12.42
C ALA A 582 7.29 -25.88 -13.84
N GLU A 583 6.53 -25.19 -14.71
CA GLU A 583 6.97 -24.74 -16.03
C GLU A 583 8.08 -23.69 -15.95
N LEU A 584 7.97 -22.69 -15.07
CA LEU A 584 9.02 -21.68 -14.83
C LEU A 584 10.31 -22.33 -14.28
N ALA A 585 10.19 -23.28 -13.35
CA ALA A 585 11.34 -24.02 -12.84
C ALA A 585 11.99 -24.89 -13.93
N ARG A 586 11.19 -25.57 -14.77
CA ARG A 586 11.69 -26.27 -15.96
C ARG A 586 12.38 -25.33 -16.96
N ALA A 587 11.86 -24.13 -17.17
CA ALA A 587 12.46 -23.12 -18.05
C ALA A 587 13.85 -22.68 -17.55
N ALA A 588 14.00 -22.46 -16.24
CA ALA A 588 15.28 -22.15 -15.62
C ALA A 588 16.28 -23.32 -15.71
N LEU A 589 15.84 -24.56 -15.49
CA LEU A 589 16.66 -25.77 -15.64
C LEU A 589 17.07 -26.01 -17.12
N LEU A 590 16.16 -25.77 -18.06
CA LEU A 590 16.42 -25.83 -19.49
C LEU A 590 17.47 -24.80 -19.91
N TRP A 591 17.44 -23.59 -19.34
CA TRP A 591 18.48 -22.58 -19.57
C TRP A 591 19.86 -23.11 -19.16
N GLY A 592 20.00 -23.66 -17.94
CA GLY A 592 21.28 -24.22 -17.48
C GLY A 592 21.79 -25.37 -18.36
N HIS A 593 20.91 -26.31 -18.72
CA HIS A 593 21.27 -27.43 -19.58
C HIS A 593 21.69 -27.00 -21.00
N THR A 594 20.96 -26.04 -21.59
CA THR A 594 21.31 -25.50 -22.91
C THR A 594 22.55 -24.61 -22.86
N ALA A 595 22.79 -23.89 -21.77
CA ALA A 595 24.02 -23.10 -21.59
C ALA A 595 25.26 -24.02 -21.58
N HIS A 596 25.19 -25.14 -20.86
CA HIS A 596 26.28 -26.12 -20.80
C HIS A 596 26.57 -26.81 -22.16
N ILE A 597 25.55 -27.10 -22.98
CA ILE A 597 25.74 -27.84 -24.24
C ILE A 597 25.99 -26.93 -25.45
N GLN A 598 25.26 -25.80 -25.52
CA GLN A 598 25.18 -24.93 -26.71
C GLN A 598 25.68 -23.50 -26.45
N GLY A 599 26.10 -23.21 -25.22
CA GLY A 599 26.51 -21.88 -24.79
C GLY A 599 25.33 -21.00 -24.33
N PRO A 600 25.59 -20.03 -23.45
CA PRO A 600 24.55 -19.25 -22.78
C PRO A 600 23.76 -18.32 -23.72
N THR A 601 24.31 -17.97 -24.88
CA THR A 601 23.60 -17.17 -25.91
C THR A 601 22.45 -17.93 -26.57
N GLU A 602 22.64 -19.21 -26.91
CA GLU A 602 21.57 -20.03 -27.48
C GLU A 602 20.51 -20.39 -26.41
N ALA A 603 20.96 -20.65 -25.17
CA ALA A 603 20.08 -20.86 -24.02
C ALA A 603 19.13 -19.68 -23.80
N THR A 604 19.66 -18.45 -23.83
CA THR A 604 18.87 -17.23 -23.66
C THR A 604 17.83 -17.04 -24.77
N LEU A 605 18.18 -17.32 -26.03
CA LEU A 605 17.25 -17.23 -27.15
C LEU A 605 16.11 -18.26 -27.09
N LYS A 606 16.38 -19.47 -26.58
CA LYS A 606 15.38 -20.54 -26.43
C LYS A 606 14.41 -20.27 -25.29
N VAL A 607 14.91 -19.80 -24.15
CA VAL A 607 14.11 -19.65 -22.93
C VAL A 607 13.27 -18.37 -22.90
N GLY A 608 13.76 -17.24 -23.44
CA GLY A 608 12.95 -16.01 -23.53
C GLY A 608 11.69 -16.19 -24.39
N LYS A 609 11.82 -16.95 -25.48
CA LYS A 609 10.74 -17.31 -26.42
C LYS A 609 9.85 -18.48 -25.97
N LEU A 610 10.11 -19.07 -24.80
CA LEU A 610 9.31 -20.18 -24.30
C LEU A 610 7.90 -19.68 -23.96
N HIS A 611 6.87 -20.35 -24.49
CA HIS A 611 5.48 -20.11 -24.13
C HIS A 611 5.12 -20.85 -22.85
N LEU A 612 4.42 -20.16 -21.94
CA LEU A 612 3.92 -20.69 -20.66
C LEU A 612 2.43 -21.00 -20.80
N HIS A 613 2.07 -22.27 -20.61
CA HIS A 613 0.74 -22.82 -20.80
C HIS A 613 0.08 -22.53 -22.18
N SER A 614 -1.20 -22.89 -22.35
CA SER A 614 -1.94 -22.71 -23.62
C SER A 614 -2.37 -21.27 -23.90
N ALA A 615 -2.11 -20.33 -23.00
CA ALA A 615 -2.26 -18.90 -23.25
C ALA A 615 -1.00 -18.35 -23.93
N ASN A 616 -1.14 -17.52 -24.96
CA ASN A 616 0.00 -16.95 -25.71
C ASN A 616 0.81 -15.91 -24.88
N ARG A 617 1.49 -16.37 -23.82
CA ARG A 617 2.38 -15.59 -22.94
C ARG A 617 3.79 -16.20 -23.02
N THR A 618 4.76 -15.40 -23.44
CA THR A 618 6.18 -15.78 -23.38
C THR A 618 6.80 -15.36 -22.04
N VAL A 619 7.90 -16.00 -21.68
CA VAL A 619 8.73 -15.57 -20.53
C VAL A 619 9.16 -14.11 -20.69
N ASP A 620 9.58 -13.69 -21.89
CA ASP A 620 9.95 -12.30 -22.19
C ASP A 620 8.82 -11.29 -21.89
N ASN A 621 7.56 -11.65 -22.13
CA ASN A 621 6.43 -10.76 -21.82
C ASN A 621 6.28 -10.56 -20.31
N LEU A 622 6.43 -11.62 -19.51
CA LEU A 622 6.35 -11.53 -18.04
C LEU A 622 7.54 -10.74 -17.45
N ILE A 623 8.71 -10.82 -18.09
CA ILE A 623 9.91 -10.09 -17.70
C ILE A 623 9.77 -8.57 -17.87
N GLN A 624 9.02 -8.12 -18.88
CA GLN A 624 8.80 -6.70 -19.17
C GLN A 624 7.79 -6.01 -18.24
N LEU A 625 6.93 -6.78 -17.56
CA LEU A 625 5.95 -6.26 -16.61
C LEU A 625 6.63 -5.75 -15.32
N SER A 626 5.98 -4.82 -14.62
CA SER A 626 6.39 -4.52 -13.24
C SER A 626 6.18 -5.73 -12.32
N PRO A 627 6.91 -5.86 -11.19
CA PRO A 627 6.74 -7.00 -10.28
C PRO A 627 5.29 -7.24 -9.85
N MET A 628 4.55 -6.15 -9.58
CA MET A 628 3.15 -6.19 -9.19
C MET A 628 2.24 -6.71 -10.31
N GLU A 629 2.41 -6.20 -11.54
CA GLU A 629 1.64 -6.66 -12.72
C GLU A 629 1.97 -8.11 -13.06
N CYS A 630 3.25 -8.50 -12.96
CA CYS A 630 3.70 -9.88 -13.15
C CYS A 630 3.03 -10.82 -12.14
N ARG A 631 2.98 -10.46 -10.85
CA ARG A 631 2.28 -11.26 -9.83
C ARG A 631 0.78 -11.35 -10.11
N ILE A 632 0.13 -10.25 -10.53
CA ILE A 632 -1.29 -10.24 -10.89
C ILE A 632 -1.58 -11.16 -12.09
N GLU A 633 -0.78 -11.09 -13.16
CA GLU A 633 -0.96 -11.98 -14.32
C GLU A 633 -0.72 -13.45 -13.95
N LEU A 634 0.28 -13.76 -13.12
CA LEU A 634 0.52 -15.12 -12.63
C LEU A 634 -0.64 -15.64 -11.76
N ALA A 635 -1.20 -14.80 -10.89
CA ALA A 635 -2.37 -15.15 -10.07
C ALA A 635 -3.62 -15.42 -10.94
N LYS A 636 -3.80 -14.71 -12.05
CA LYS A 636 -4.88 -15.01 -13.02
C LYS A 636 -4.65 -16.36 -13.70
N LEU A 637 -3.43 -16.66 -14.14
CA LEU A 637 -3.09 -17.92 -14.80
C LEU A 637 -3.28 -19.13 -13.86
N ASP A 638 -2.90 -19.02 -12.58
CA ASP A 638 -3.17 -20.05 -11.56
C ASP A 638 -4.69 -20.25 -11.33
N ALA A 639 -5.47 -19.17 -11.38
CA ALA A 639 -6.94 -19.22 -11.25
C ALA A 639 -7.61 -19.85 -12.48
N GLU A 640 -7.24 -19.42 -13.69
CA GLU A 640 -7.69 -20.02 -14.96
C GLU A 640 -7.42 -21.53 -14.99
N TRP A 641 -6.22 -21.96 -14.57
CA TRP A 641 -5.90 -23.38 -14.48
C TRP A 641 -6.77 -24.12 -13.46
N SER A 642 -6.98 -23.54 -12.28
CA SER A 642 -7.85 -24.11 -11.24
C SER A 642 -9.29 -24.28 -11.74
N GLU A 643 -9.81 -23.33 -12.53
CA GLU A 643 -11.12 -23.42 -13.18
C GLU A 643 -11.17 -24.54 -14.23
N THR A 644 -10.14 -24.69 -15.07
CA THR A 644 -10.07 -25.80 -16.05
C THR A 644 -10.03 -27.19 -15.40
N GLN A 645 -9.42 -27.32 -14.21
CA GLN A 645 -9.49 -28.58 -13.45
C GLN A 645 -10.89 -28.83 -12.89
N SER A 646 -11.52 -27.82 -12.27
CA SER A 646 -12.85 -27.98 -11.68
C SER A 646 -13.92 -28.36 -12.73
N THR A 647 -13.82 -27.82 -13.94
CA THR A 647 -14.73 -28.14 -15.06
C THR A 647 -14.47 -29.52 -15.66
N ALA A 648 -13.22 -30.01 -15.65
CA ALA A 648 -12.91 -31.40 -16.02
C ALA A 648 -13.48 -32.43 -15.03
N ASP A 649 -13.48 -32.13 -13.73
CA ASP A 649 -14.07 -32.99 -12.69
C ASP A 649 -15.61 -32.93 -12.61
N HIS A 650 -16.25 -31.90 -13.19
CA HIS A 650 -17.71 -31.73 -13.22
C HIS A 650 -18.39 -32.22 -14.51
N ALA A 651 -17.67 -32.90 -15.40
CA ALA A 651 -18.31 -33.64 -16.49
C ALA A 651 -19.32 -34.64 -15.90
N PRO A 652 -20.56 -34.72 -16.43
CA PRO A 652 -21.58 -35.63 -15.87
C PRO A 652 -21.04 -37.06 -15.91
N HIS A 653 -21.38 -37.87 -14.90
CA HIS A 653 -20.97 -39.26 -14.77
C HIS A 653 -21.55 -40.18 -15.87
N ALA A 654 -21.12 -39.98 -17.12
CA ALA A 654 -21.18 -40.98 -18.16
C ALA A 654 -20.36 -42.17 -17.67
N HIS A 655 -21.03 -43.31 -17.48
CA HIS A 655 -20.52 -44.50 -16.80
C HIS A 655 -19.01 -44.71 -16.98
N ARG A 656 -18.25 -44.37 -15.93
CA ARG A 656 -16.83 -44.73 -15.81
C ARG A 656 -16.77 -46.24 -15.66
N LYS A 657 -16.79 -46.95 -16.80
CA LYS A 657 -16.50 -48.39 -16.89
C LYS A 657 -15.25 -48.59 -16.05
N ARG A 658 -15.35 -49.40 -14.99
CA ARG A 658 -14.22 -49.73 -14.12
C ARG A 658 -13.06 -50.17 -15.02
N SER A 659 -12.05 -49.32 -15.17
CA SER A 659 -10.78 -49.76 -15.73
C SER A 659 -10.31 -50.91 -14.84
N ARG A 660 -9.99 -52.04 -15.47
CA ARG A 660 -9.46 -53.20 -14.75
C ARG A 660 -8.21 -52.75 -13.99
N PRO A 661 -7.96 -53.25 -12.75
CA PRO A 661 -6.71 -52.96 -12.07
C PRO A 661 -5.55 -53.38 -12.97
N SER A 662 -4.52 -52.53 -13.06
CA SER A 662 -3.33 -52.83 -13.85
C SER A 662 -2.70 -54.13 -13.38
N SER A 663 -2.50 -55.06 -14.31
CA SER A 663 -1.70 -56.26 -14.09
C SER A 663 -0.27 -55.85 -13.76
N HIS A 664 0.21 -56.24 -12.59
CA HIS A 664 1.59 -55.96 -12.18
C HIS A 664 2.51 -56.96 -12.90
N CYS A 665 3.08 -56.56 -14.03
CA CYS A 665 4.18 -57.32 -14.61
C CYS A 665 5.38 -57.30 -13.64
N PRO A 666 6.03 -58.44 -13.38
CA PRO A 666 7.27 -58.47 -12.60
C PRO A 666 8.41 -57.76 -13.36
N PRO A 667 9.39 -57.19 -12.64
CA PRO A 667 10.55 -56.56 -13.28
C PRO A 667 11.41 -57.58 -14.03
N GLU A 668 12.04 -57.14 -15.10
CA GLU A 668 12.66 -57.99 -16.12
C GLU A 668 13.68 -59.01 -15.56
N TRP A 669 14.50 -58.59 -14.60
CA TRP A 669 15.49 -59.46 -13.93
C TRP A 669 14.88 -60.69 -13.24
N LEU A 670 13.64 -60.59 -12.74
CA LEU A 670 12.94 -61.70 -12.08
C LEU A 670 12.49 -62.75 -13.12
N ILE A 671 12.14 -62.30 -14.33
CA ILE A 671 11.78 -63.16 -15.46
C ILE A 671 13.02 -63.91 -15.94
N THR A 672 14.17 -63.24 -16.06
CA THR A 672 15.45 -63.88 -16.42
C THR A 672 15.87 -64.91 -15.38
N MET A 673 15.74 -64.60 -14.08
CA MET A 673 16.03 -65.55 -13.01
C MET A 673 15.11 -66.77 -13.04
N GLY A 674 13.80 -66.58 -13.26
CA GLY A 674 12.84 -67.69 -13.36
C GLY A 674 13.12 -68.65 -14.52
N LYS A 675 13.51 -68.11 -15.69
CA LYS A 675 13.90 -68.93 -16.85
C LYS A 675 15.16 -69.74 -16.61
N ASN A 676 16.14 -69.19 -15.88
CA ASN A 676 17.37 -69.91 -15.52
C ASN A 676 17.16 -71.06 -14.51
N VAL A 677 16.03 -71.09 -13.80
CA VAL A 677 15.67 -72.15 -12.83
C VAL A 677 14.66 -73.15 -13.45
N GLY A 678 14.31 -73.01 -14.72
CA GLY A 678 13.45 -73.96 -15.45
C GLY A 678 11.95 -73.86 -15.14
N LEU A 679 11.49 -72.75 -14.58
CA LEU A 679 10.06 -72.51 -14.32
C LEU A 679 9.33 -72.11 -15.61
N THR A 680 8.21 -72.78 -15.90
CA THR A 680 7.36 -72.50 -17.07
C THR A 680 6.60 -71.18 -16.92
N GLU A 681 6.31 -70.51 -18.05
CA GLU A 681 5.79 -69.13 -18.05
C GLU A 681 4.43 -68.97 -17.34
N GLU A 682 3.64 -70.05 -17.22
CA GLU A 682 2.37 -70.08 -16.49
C GLU A 682 2.53 -69.71 -15.00
N PHE A 683 3.62 -70.13 -14.36
CA PHE A 683 3.89 -69.83 -12.94
C PHE A 683 4.27 -68.35 -12.71
N LEU A 684 4.91 -67.70 -13.69
CA LEU A 684 5.26 -66.29 -13.61
C LEU A 684 4.04 -65.37 -13.71
N TYR A 685 3.02 -65.77 -14.49
CA TYR A 685 1.77 -65.00 -14.63
C TYR A 685 0.71 -65.29 -13.56
N ALA A 686 0.72 -66.47 -12.93
CA ALA A 686 -0.25 -66.85 -11.90
C ALA A 686 -0.20 -65.97 -10.62
N SER A 687 0.86 -65.20 -10.40
CA SER A 687 1.04 -64.33 -9.23
C SER A 687 0.29 -62.98 -9.32
N CYS A 688 -0.40 -62.69 -10.43
CA CYS A 688 -1.09 -61.42 -10.69
C CYS A 688 -2.43 -61.18 -9.95
N THR A 689 -2.67 -61.78 -8.78
CA THR A 689 -3.93 -61.59 -8.02
C THR A 689 -3.73 -61.09 -6.59
N LYS A 690 -4.22 -59.86 -6.32
CA LYS A 690 -4.40 -59.20 -5.01
C LYS A 690 -3.21 -59.22 -4.04
N ARG A 691 -2.61 -58.04 -3.80
CA ARG A 691 -1.60 -57.81 -2.73
C ARG A 691 -1.98 -58.52 -1.42
N PRO A 692 -1.12 -59.36 -0.84
CA PRO A 692 -1.32 -59.84 0.52
C PRO A 692 -1.17 -58.66 1.50
N LYS A 693 -2.07 -58.57 2.48
CA LYS A 693 -1.89 -57.68 3.62
C LYS A 693 -0.84 -58.31 4.53
N LEU A 694 0.37 -57.74 4.55
CA LEU A 694 1.33 -57.98 5.62
C LEU A 694 0.69 -57.54 6.95
N THR A 695 0.23 -58.52 7.71
CA THR A 695 -0.13 -58.37 9.12
C THR A 695 1.07 -58.87 9.91
N ILE A 696 1.69 -57.97 10.67
CA ILE A 696 2.80 -58.32 11.56
C ILE A 696 2.20 -59.10 12.73
N ARG A 697 2.78 -60.26 13.02
CA ARG A 697 2.69 -60.99 14.30
C ARG A 697 4.11 -61.34 14.72
#